data_AF-K9B4J3-F1
#
_entry.id   AF-K9B4J3-F1
#
_cell.length_a   1.000
_cell.length_b   1.000
_cell.length_c   1.000
_cell.angle_alpha   90.00
_cell.angle_beta   90.00
_cell.angle_gamma   90.00
#
_symmetry.space_group_name_H-M   'P 1'
#
loop_
_entity.id
_entity.type
_entity.pdbx_description
1 polymer ?
#
loop_
_entity_poly.entity_id
_entity_poly.type
_entity_poly.pdbx_seq_one_letter_code
_entity_poly.pdbx_strand_id
1 'polypeptide(L)'
;MAAQYHSLFTEQGLNLLREAIQNGTKLGITHMSFGDGGGIVPEPNAAFISLVNEIYRVPLNRLAPSPNNPNWLEADAVIPSAVGGFNIREVGLWAEDILVAYANYPPTFKPSADQGTAQIKTIRIVLQIDNTANFELQIDASVVMATIQSVEDAKKEVKKYADNTKISICSDYNELKLVEKLEGRLVRTLQYYSHTEHNNGSATYKCTNNKWVLQPDGIFVSPEQFGAIGDGVTDDSSAFQECANFAYENNLKIIGESSIGYYITKDIYNYVDTDIAGLIFPSSENLTPNVYMHTKKPTQRILLSSLTGLNEGSSKVLGLPKSAVGKYIRISSTTDILTERYNPPTNNPYYKNTTFFVLNESGDICPELDINFDPIKDTGTIVEIIPEEKEINFNIGYVGTLGNGTYSSGQIIIKRDSTVLRIGEVSSSSQFRTLISVLGNNCKIYGTAKESQYEGYGYGLNISYCCDTFIYDFKATKCRTELDGRHAANVFVFNSKLNKAGSHWGNNFKFKNCEVQDIVYAGRNLSLEDFKLHGFCSIRGDVGYVSGRLYVRNLTAKSTSFLSFSSPPVADFFTKPRRLFDVIDIDGVNCEGDMQIFYGYSATPLSKMIAPRKINIKNIDAPNSKTLAISSVLLDQADKFSKSAEYSLENINTGGYLQILGRGFKNGISQYAYKGRILNCGRTHIRADASYFEEMEVIDTKVIAHNKVNISTPLGIGEYIYKNVIFDHDNSLSNIALINVETKKGMMNCEYRNNFSNAGGNIIFSIGCRARLGATNYPLPLKYFVDPTVFIVEN
;
A
#
# COMPACT_ATOMS: atom_id res chain seq x y z
N MET A 1 35.93 65.83 -45.87
CA MET A 1 35.90 67.15 -45.21
C MET A 1 35.59 66.91 -43.74
N ALA A 2 36.42 67.41 -42.82
CA ALA A 2 36.11 67.31 -41.39
C ALA A 2 34.83 68.11 -41.09
N ALA A 3 33.96 67.58 -40.23
CA ALA A 3 32.77 68.31 -39.79
C ALA A 3 33.21 69.57 -39.03
N GLN A 4 32.54 70.70 -39.29
CA GLN A 4 32.86 71.99 -38.66
C GLN A 4 32.87 71.91 -37.12
N TYR A 5 32.08 71.00 -36.55
CA TYR A 5 32.06 70.69 -35.12
C TYR A 5 32.22 69.18 -34.96
N HIS A 6 33.13 68.77 -34.08
CA HIS A 6 33.46 67.37 -33.86
C HIS A 6 34.05 67.17 -32.44
N SER A 7 34.04 65.91 -32.02
CA SER A 7 34.64 65.45 -30.77
C SER A 7 35.86 64.58 -31.10
N LEU A 8 36.83 64.56 -30.20
CA LEU A 8 37.96 63.63 -30.25
C LEU A 8 38.33 63.16 -28.84
N PHE A 9 38.97 62.00 -28.77
CA PHE A 9 39.59 61.56 -27.52
C PHE A 9 40.92 62.27 -27.30
N THR A 10 41.17 62.64 -26.05
CA THR A 10 42.50 63.14 -25.65
C THR A 10 43.49 61.98 -25.56
N GLU A 11 44.78 62.29 -25.58
CA GLU A 11 45.82 61.27 -25.37
C GLU A 11 45.71 60.61 -24.00
N GLN A 12 45.39 61.39 -22.95
CA GLN A 12 45.15 60.88 -21.61
C GLN A 12 43.91 59.98 -21.55
N GLY A 13 42.81 60.36 -22.22
CA GLY A 13 41.59 59.57 -22.31
C GLY A 13 41.79 58.22 -23.00
N LEU A 14 42.55 58.20 -24.10
CA LEU A 14 42.90 56.94 -24.78
C LEU A 14 43.80 56.04 -23.94
N ASN A 15 44.74 56.61 -23.18
CA ASN A 15 45.58 55.82 -22.26
C ASN A 15 44.75 55.20 -21.14
N LEU A 16 43.85 55.98 -20.54
CA LEU A 16 42.95 55.52 -19.50
C LEU A 16 41.99 54.43 -20.00
N LEU A 17 41.49 54.56 -21.25
CA LEU A 17 40.69 53.53 -21.90
C LEU A 17 41.48 52.22 -22.11
N ARG A 18 42.74 52.30 -22.56
CA ARG A 18 43.59 51.12 -22.75
C ARG A 18 43.87 50.40 -21.43
N GLU A 19 44.13 51.16 -20.37
CA GLU A 19 44.35 50.62 -19.03
C GLU A 19 43.10 49.88 -18.52
N ALA A 20 41.91 50.48 -18.67
CA ALA A 20 40.66 49.83 -18.29
C ALA A 20 40.46 48.49 -19.03
N ILE A 21 40.70 48.47 -20.36
CA ILE A 21 40.60 47.25 -21.18
C ILE A 21 41.59 46.17 -20.71
N GLN A 22 42.84 46.54 -20.39
CA GLN A 22 43.85 45.59 -19.92
C GLN A 22 43.50 44.97 -18.56
N ASN A 23 42.88 45.77 -17.67
CA ASN A 23 42.48 45.34 -16.34
C ASN A 23 41.12 44.61 -16.32
N GLY A 24 40.46 44.47 -17.47
CA GLY A 24 39.12 43.87 -17.56
C GLY A 24 38.01 44.72 -16.94
N THR A 25 38.27 46.01 -16.72
CA THR A 25 37.32 46.99 -16.17
C THR A 25 36.78 47.91 -17.26
N LYS A 26 35.68 48.61 -16.99
CA LYS A 26 35.11 49.61 -17.92
C LYS A 26 35.56 51.02 -17.55
N LEU A 27 35.75 51.88 -18.54
CA LEU A 27 36.06 53.28 -18.32
C LEU A 27 34.80 54.04 -17.85
N GLY A 28 34.83 54.55 -16.62
CA GLY A 28 33.75 55.33 -16.03
C GLY A 28 33.85 56.81 -16.37
N ILE A 29 33.11 57.27 -17.39
CA ILE A 29 32.97 58.71 -17.65
C ILE A 29 31.84 59.24 -16.75
N THR A 30 32.14 60.21 -15.91
CA THR A 30 31.25 60.67 -14.84
C THR A 30 30.74 62.09 -15.04
N HIS A 31 31.51 62.98 -15.67
CA HIS A 31 31.16 64.41 -15.77
C HIS A 31 31.28 64.94 -17.19
N MET A 32 30.50 65.97 -17.49
CA MET A 32 30.66 66.83 -18.65
C MET A 32 30.91 68.26 -18.17
N SER A 33 31.85 68.97 -18.79
CA SER A 33 32.06 70.39 -18.55
C SER A 33 31.90 71.22 -19.82
N PHE A 34 31.63 72.50 -19.61
CA PHE A 34 31.28 73.49 -20.61
C PHE A 34 32.14 74.73 -20.42
N GLY A 35 32.70 75.23 -21.51
CA GLY A 35 33.52 76.44 -21.51
C GLY A 35 33.16 77.40 -22.63
N ASP A 36 33.63 78.63 -22.51
CA ASP A 36 33.44 79.68 -23.53
C ASP A 36 34.62 79.86 -24.48
N GLY A 37 35.66 79.03 -24.35
CA GLY A 37 36.82 79.03 -25.23
C GLY A 37 37.64 80.33 -25.20
N GLY A 38 37.51 81.15 -24.15
CA GLY A 38 38.17 82.46 -24.07
C GLY A 38 37.62 83.48 -25.08
N GLY A 39 36.38 83.29 -25.55
CA GLY A 39 35.72 84.19 -26.50
C GLY A 39 35.69 83.69 -27.95
N ILE A 40 36.48 82.67 -28.30
CA ILE A 40 36.54 82.05 -29.63
C ILE A 40 36.20 80.56 -29.55
N VAL A 41 35.80 79.92 -30.66
CA VAL A 41 35.57 78.47 -30.71
C VAL A 41 36.93 77.78 -30.84
N PRO A 42 37.41 77.01 -29.85
CA PRO A 42 38.71 76.37 -29.96
C PRO A 42 38.65 75.17 -30.90
N GLU A 43 39.75 74.92 -31.63
CA GLU A 43 39.88 73.70 -32.43
C GLU A 43 40.21 72.52 -31.50
N PRO A 44 39.48 71.39 -31.57
CA PRO A 44 39.78 70.21 -30.77
C PRO A 44 41.21 69.71 -30.98
N ASN A 45 41.94 69.45 -29.89
CA ASN A 45 43.30 68.91 -29.94
C ASN A 45 43.46 67.76 -28.93
N ALA A 46 44.00 66.62 -29.38
CA ALA A 46 44.19 65.44 -28.53
C ALA A 46 45.17 65.69 -27.36
N ALA A 47 46.05 66.68 -27.45
CA ALA A 47 46.98 67.04 -26.39
C ALA A 47 46.34 67.85 -25.25
N PHE A 48 45.06 68.23 -25.35
CA PHE A 48 44.38 68.95 -24.28
C PHE A 48 44.18 68.07 -23.04
N ILE A 49 44.52 68.62 -21.88
CA ILE A 49 44.33 68.01 -20.55
C ILE A 49 43.24 68.73 -19.74
N SER A 50 42.75 69.86 -20.24
CA SER A 50 41.66 70.67 -19.68
C SER A 50 40.99 71.48 -20.80
N LEU A 51 39.86 72.13 -20.51
CA LEU A 51 39.26 73.11 -21.42
C LEU A 51 40.07 74.41 -21.45
N VAL A 52 39.93 75.18 -22.53
CA VAL A 52 40.58 76.49 -22.70
C VAL A 52 40.09 77.47 -21.65
N ASN A 53 38.78 77.49 -21.37
CA ASN A 53 38.19 78.21 -20.26
C ASN A 53 36.92 77.49 -19.75
N GLU A 54 37.09 76.55 -18.81
CA GLU A 54 35.97 75.85 -18.18
C GLU A 54 35.16 76.81 -17.29
N ILE A 55 33.85 76.89 -17.53
CA ILE A 55 32.93 77.73 -16.76
C ILE A 55 32.04 76.89 -15.85
N TYR A 56 31.63 75.70 -16.31
CA TYR A 56 30.71 74.86 -15.55
C TYR A 56 30.97 73.38 -15.80
N ARG A 57 30.93 72.57 -14.75
CA ARG A 57 31.05 71.10 -14.81
C ARG A 57 29.90 70.47 -14.04
N VAL A 58 29.33 69.40 -14.59
CA VAL A 58 28.17 68.71 -14.03
C VAL A 58 28.29 67.20 -14.27
N PRO A 59 27.75 66.36 -13.36
CA PRO A 59 27.62 64.93 -13.62
C PRO A 59 26.83 64.65 -14.91
N LEU A 60 27.18 63.56 -15.61
CA LEU A 60 26.42 63.10 -16.78
C LEU A 60 25.02 62.65 -16.39
N ASN A 61 24.03 62.98 -17.22
CA ASN A 61 22.67 62.47 -17.11
C ASN A 61 22.49 61.13 -17.85
N ARG A 62 23.27 60.89 -18.92
CA ARG A 62 23.24 59.65 -19.70
C ARG A 62 24.58 59.43 -20.39
N LEU A 63 25.01 58.16 -20.44
CA LEU A 63 26.11 57.67 -21.27
C LEU A 63 25.68 56.31 -21.81
N ALA A 64 25.39 56.23 -23.10
CA ALA A 64 24.84 55.01 -23.70
C ALA A 64 25.19 54.89 -25.18
N PRO A 65 25.23 53.67 -25.74
CA PRO A 65 25.27 53.48 -27.18
C PRO A 65 24.12 54.21 -27.87
N SER A 66 24.37 54.80 -29.04
CA SER A 66 23.31 55.42 -29.84
C SER A 66 22.37 54.33 -30.39
N PRO A 67 21.04 54.52 -30.31
CA PRO A 67 20.09 53.61 -30.93
C PRO A 67 20.20 53.60 -32.47
N ASN A 68 20.82 54.62 -33.06
CA ASN A 68 21.00 54.74 -34.51
C ASN A 68 22.33 54.14 -35.01
N ASN A 69 23.33 54.02 -34.14
CA ASN A 69 24.64 53.47 -34.49
C ASN A 69 25.34 52.88 -33.24
N PRO A 70 25.57 51.56 -33.18
CA PRO A 70 26.19 50.92 -32.02
C PRO A 70 27.66 51.32 -31.79
N ASN A 71 28.32 51.95 -32.77
CA ASN A 71 29.68 52.49 -32.66
C ASN A 71 29.72 53.96 -32.20
N TRP A 72 28.57 54.53 -31.85
CA TRP A 72 28.46 55.87 -31.28
C TRP A 72 28.12 55.79 -29.80
N LEU A 73 28.90 56.50 -28.98
CA LEU A 73 28.62 56.71 -27.57
C LEU A 73 28.03 58.10 -27.39
N GLU A 74 26.78 58.16 -26.96
CA GLU A 74 26.09 59.42 -26.66
C GLU A 74 26.26 59.74 -25.18
N ALA A 75 26.84 60.90 -24.88
CA ALA A 75 26.93 61.47 -23.55
C ALA A 75 26.02 62.71 -23.45
N ASP A 76 25.08 62.70 -22.51
CA ASP A 76 24.16 63.80 -22.26
C ASP A 76 24.42 64.42 -20.88
N ALA A 77 24.47 65.75 -20.82
CA ALA A 77 24.45 66.49 -19.57
C ALA A 77 23.50 67.69 -19.64
N VAL A 78 22.94 68.04 -18.48
CA VAL A 78 21.95 69.12 -18.34
C VAL A 78 22.57 70.29 -17.60
N ILE A 79 22.56 71.46 -18.22
CA ILE A 79 22.86 72.73 -17.56
C ILE A 79 21.56 73.28 -16.96
N PRO A 80 21.47 73.38 -15.62
CA PRO A 80 20.24 73.82 -14.94
C PRO A 80 19.97 75.31 -15.18
N SER A 81 18.75 75.75 -14.88
CA SER A 81 18.31 77.14 -15.07
C SER A 81 19.10 78.17 -14.27
N ALA A 82 19.60 77.79 -13.09
CA ALA A 82 20.40 78.64 -12.22
C ALA A 82 21.78 79.00 -12.78
N VAL A 83 22.28 78.24 -13.77
CA VAL A 83 23.64 78.40 -14.32
C VAL A 83 23.56 78.96 -15.74
N GLY A 84 24.25 80.07 -16.01
CA GLY A 84 24.27 80.73 -17.32
C GLY A 84 25.09 82.01 -17.32
N GLY A 85 24.90 82.85 -18.35
CA GLY A 85 25.65 84.08 -18.56
C GLY A 85 26.86 83.94 -19.49
N PHE A 86 27.00 82.80 -20.17
CA PHE A 86 28.15 82.49 -21.03
C PHE A 86 27.73 81.82 -22.36
N ASN A 87 28.63 81.85 -23.35
CA ASN A 87 28.47 81.09 -24.59
C ASN A 87 29.16 79.75 -24.43
N ILE A 88 28.46 78.65 -24.72
CA ILE A 88 29.08 77.33 -24.80
C ILE A 88 29.80 77.26 -26.15
N ARG A 89 31.11 77.05 -26.11
CA ARG A 89 31.98 76.92 -27.30
C ARG A 89 32.85 75.66 -27.27
N GLU A 90 33.00 75.06 -26.09
CA GLU A 90 33.79 73.85 -25.86
C GLU A 90 33.11 72.98 -24.81
N VAL A 91 33.26 71.67 -24.97
CA VAL A 91 32.68 70.65 -24.09
C VAL A 91 33.72 69.57 -23.80
N GLY A 92 33.90 69.22 -22.53
CA GLY A 92 34.79 68.15 -22.09
C GLY A 92 34.03 67.01 -21.44
N LEU A 93 34.46 65.76 -21.66
CA LEU A 93 33.99 64.57 -20.95
C LEU A 93 35.08 64.06 -20.03
N TRP A 94 34.74 63.74 -18.79
CA TRP A 94 35.70 63.46 -17.73
C TRP A 94 35.48 62.12 -17.07
N ALA A 95 36.57 61.43 -16.78
CA ALA A 95 36.64 60.33 -15.82
C ALA A 95 37.45 60.84 -14.63
N GLU A 96 36.76 61.11 -13.51
CA GLU A 96 37.34 61.82 -12.35
C GLU A 96 37.96 63.16 -12.77
N ASP A 97 39.27 63.33 -12.59
CA ASP A 97 40.02 64.54 -12.94
C ASP A 97 40.71 64.47 -14.31
N ILE A 98 40.47 63.40 -15.09
CA ILE A 98 41.09 63.21 -16.41
C ILE A 98 40.09 63.56 -17.52
N LEU A 99 40.48 64.51 -18.39
CA LEU A 99 39.71 64.87 -19.58
C LEU A 99 39.82 63.73 -20.60
N VAL A 100 38.75 62.96 -20.78
CA VAL A 100 38.69 61.78 -21.66
C VAL A 100 38.49 62.19 -23.12
N ALA A 101 37.58 63.13 -23.36
CA ALA A 101 37.30 63.62 -24.70
C ALA A 101 36.99 65.12 -24.67
N TYR A 102 37.33 65.77 -25.77
CA TYR A 102 37.12 67.20 -25.99
C TYR A 102 36.34 67.40 -27.28
N ALA A 103 35.37 68.32 -27.25
CA ALA A 103 34.56 68.69 -28.40
C ALA A 103 34.47 70.20 -28.52
N ASN A 104 34.60 70.71 -29.75
CA ASN A 104 34.17 72.07 -30.04
C ASN A 104 32.65 72.10 -30.22
N TYR A 105 32.03 73.21 -29.85
CA TYR A 105 30.57 73.35 -29.86
C TYR A 105 30.17 74.66 -30.56
N PRO A 106 29.10 74.65 -31.37
CA PRO A 106 28.58 75.88 -31.98
C PRO A 106 28.29 76.94 -30.91
N PRO A 107 28.74 78.21 -31.09
CA PRO A 107 28.52 79.27 -30.13
C PRO A 107 27.05 79.37 -29.72
N THR A 108 26.75 78.90 -28.51
CA THR A 108 25.38 78.80 -28.00
C THR A 108 25.27 79.59 -26.71
N PHE A 109 24.59 80.72 -26.75
CA PHE A 109 24.39 81.55 -25.57
C PHE A 109 23.40 80.89 -24.60
N LYS A 110 23.85 80.68 -23.35
CA LYS A 110 23.01 80.22 -22.24
C LYS A 110 22.76 81.41 -21.30
N PRO A 111 21.57 82.02 -21.28
CA PRO A 111 21.28 83.13 -20.36
C PRO A 111 21.31 82.67 -18.90
N SER A 112 21.71 83.57 -18.00
CA SER A 112 21.56 83.38 -16.55
C SER A 112 20.13 83.72 -16.11
N ALA A 113 19.69 83.19 -14.97
CA ALA A 113 18.35 83.45 -14.44
C ALA A 113 18.09 84.96 -14.23
N ASP A 114 19.11 85.70 -13.79
CA ASP A 114 19.06 87.15 -13.50
C ASP A 114 18.88 88.03 -14.75
N GLN A 115 19.07 87.45 -15.95
CA GLN A 115 18.82 88.12 -17.23
C GLN A 115 17.35 88.02 -17.69
N GLY A 116 16.43 87.65 -16.78
CA GLY A 116 14.98 87.63 -17.02
C GLY A 116 14.49 86.41 -17.80
N THR A 117 15.33 85.39 -18.01
CA THR A 117 14.98 84.15 -18.72
C THR A 117 15.69 82.96 -18.08
N ALA A 118 14.90 82.08 -17.46
CA ALA A 118 15.38 80.80 -16.94
C ALA A 118 15.24 79.72 -18.01
N GLN A 119 16.36 79.26 -18.59
CA GLN A 119 16.38 78.14 -19.54
C GLN A 119 17.16 76.96 -18.97
N ILE A 120 16.67 75.74 -19.19
CA ILE A 120 17.45 74.51 -19.01
C ILE A 120 17.98 74.12 -20.40
N LYS A 121 19.25 73.71 -20.50
CA LYS A 121 19.84 73.23 -21.76
C LYS A 121 20.42 71.85 -21.57
N THR A 122 19.99 70.89 -22.39
CA THR A 122 20.62 69.57 -22.50
C THR A 122 21.62 69.60 -23.64
N ILE A 123 22.86 69.22 -23.37
CA ILE A 123 23.92 69.11 -24.37
C ILE A 123 24.23 67.62 -24.56
N ARG A 124 24.25 67.19 -25.82
CA ARG A 124 24.64 65.85 -26.24
C ARG A 124 25.94 65.92 -27.02
N ILE A 125 26.92 65.12 -26.60
CA ILE A 125 28.15 64.88 -27.37
C ILE A 125 28.14 63.43 -27.82
N VAL A 126 28.49 63.21 -29.09
CA VAL A 126 28.59 61.88 -29.68
C VAL A 126 30.07 61.59 -29.89
N LEU A 127 30.56 60.47 -29.36
CA LEU A 127 31.90 59.95 -29.60
C LEU A 127 31.81 58.75 -30.54
N GLN A 128 32.67 58.71 -31.56
CA GLN A 128 32.85 57.52 -32.38
C GLN A 128 33.86 56.60 -31.71
N ILE A 129 33.48 55.35 -31.46
CA ILE A 129 34.31 54.35 -30.77
C ILE A 129 34.20 52.97 -31.39
N ASP A 130 35.24 52.16 -31.23
CA ASP A 130 35.31 50.81 -31.79
C ASP A 130 34.45 49.79 -31.03
N ASN A 131 34.29 49.99 -29.71
CA ASN A 131 33.44 49.13 -28.89
C ASN A 131 32.86 49.90 -27.68
N THR A 132 31.54 50.12 -27.70
CA THR A 132 30.80 50.77 -26.61
C THR A 132 30.78 49.96 -25.31
N ALA A 133 31.05 48.65 -25.34
CA ALA A 133 31.08 47.80 -24.15
C ALA A 133 32.23 48.10 -23.17
N ASN A 134 33.24 48.86 -23.60
CA ASN A 134 34.40 49.25 -22.78
C ASN A 134 34.11 50.45 -21.86
N PHE A 135 32.90 51.02 -21.93
CA PHE A 135 32.51 52.20 -21.15
C PHE A 135 31.37 51.85 -20.20
N GLU A 136 31.35 52.51 -19.04
CA GLU A 136 30.26 52.39 -18.07
C GLU A 136 29.85 53.76 -17.57
N LEU A 137 28.56 53.92 -17.31
CA LEU A 137 28.00 55.12 -16.74
C LEU A 137 27.96 54.99 -15.23
N GLN A 138 28.75 55.79 -14.52
CA GLN A 138 28.67 55.91 -13.07
C GLN A 138 27.94 57.21 -12.71
N ILE A 139 26.64 57.10 -12.41
CA ILE A 139 25.80 58.22 -12.00
C ILE A 139 25.60 58.21 -10.50
N ASP A 140 25.80 59.36 -9.86
CA ASP A 140 25.20 59.67 -8.56
C ASP A 140 23.77 60.17 -8.77
N ALA A 141 22.79 59.33 -8.45
CA ALA A 141 21.37 59.62 -8.66
C ALA A 141 20.83 60.77 -7.79
N SER A 142 21.59 61.26 -6.80
CA SER A 142 21.16 62.34 -5.90
C SER A 142 21.29 63.74 -6.49
N VAL A 143 22.08 63.91 -7.56
CA VAL A 143 22.44 65.22 -8.13
C VAL A 143 22.09 65.38 -9.62
N VAL A 144 21.54 64.34 -10.27
CA VAL A 144 21.13 64.40 -11.69
C VAL A 144 19.64 64.63 -11.87
N MET A 145 19.27 65.37 -12.91
CA MET A 145 17.88 65.68 -13.27
C MET A 145 17.36 64.68 -14.32
N ALA A 146 16.20 64.07 -14.07
CA ALA A 146 15.53 63.24 -15.07
C ALA A 146 14.89 64.11 -16.15
N THR A 147 15.09 63.77 -17.43
CA THR A 147 14.38 64.45 -18.54
C THR A 147 12.90 64.04 -18.55
N ILE A 148 12.03 64.91 -19.06
CA ILE A 148 10.59 64.59 -19.22
C ILE A 148 10.43 63.30 -20.04
N GLN A 149 11.20 63.15 -21.13
CA GLN A 149 11.15 61.96 -21.98
C GLN A 149 11.55 60.69 -21.23
N SER A 150 12.64 60.71 -20.45
CA SER A 150 13.04 59.55 -19.64
C SER A 150 12.00 59.16 -18.59
N VAL A 151 11.32 60.14 -18.01
CA VAL A 151 10.22 59.88 -17.06
C VAL A 151 9.01 59.29 -17.77
N GLU A 152 8.65 59.78 -18.96
CA GLU A 152 7.56 59.23 -19.77
C GLU A 152 7.84 57.81 -20.27
N ASP A 153 9.08 57.50 -20.65
CA ASP A 153 9.45 56.15 -21.06
C ASP A 153 9.45 55.18 -19.87
N ALA A 154 9.99 55.58 -18.71
CA ALA A 154 9.89 54.80 -17.48
C ALA A 154 8.42 54.57 -17.06
N LYS A 155 7.55 55.58 -17.17
CA LYS A 155 6.09 55.43 -16.93
C LYS A 155 5.47 54.40 -17.87
N LYS A 156 5.81 54.43 -19.17
CA LYS A 156 5.30 53.47 -20.16
C LYS A 156 5.77 52.06 -19.86
N GLU A 157 7.03 51.88 -19.48
CA GLU A 157 7.59 50.57 -19.11
C GLU A 157 6.92 50.01 -17.84
N VAL A 158 6.79 50.83 -16.80
CA VAL A 158 6.08 50.46 -15.57
C VAL A 158 4.61 50.12 -15.86
N LYS A 159 3.93 50.93 -16.69
CA LYS A 159 2.55 50.66 -17.10
C LYS A 159 2.44 49.33 -17.86
N LYS A 160 3.33 49.08 -18.82
CA LYS A 160 3.37 47.82 -19.58
C LYS A 160 3.62 46.61 -18.67
N TYR A 161 4.53 46.74 -17.70
CA TYR A 161 4.77 45.69 -16.71
C TYR A 161 3.55 45.46 -15.81
N ALA A 162 2.92 46.52 -15.33
CA ALA A 162 1.70 46.44 -14.53
C ALA A 162 0.54 45.80 -15.30
N ASP A 163 0.34 46.21 -16.57
CA ASP A 163 -0.70 45.66 -17.45
C ASP A 163 -0.46 44.18 -17.73
N ASN A 164 0.80 43.74 -17.89
CA ASN A 164 1.16 42.33 -18.12
C ASN A 164 1.09 41.45 -16.86
N THR A 165 1.29 42.01 -15.66
CA THR A 165 1.32 41.25 -14.40
C THR A 165 0.01 41.28 -13.63
N LYS A 166 -0.94 42.13 -14.04
CA LYS A 166 -2.27 42.21 -13.43
C LYS A 166 -3.03 40.89 -13.58
N ILE A 167 -3.54 40.37 -12.47
CA ILE A 167 -4.51 39.27 -12.49
C ILE A 167 -5.75 39.78 -13.23
N SER A 168 -5.98 39.25 -14.43
CA SER A 168 -7.24 39.44 -15.14
C SER A 168 -8.27 38.47 -14.60
N ILE A 169 -9.55 38.83 -14.60
CA ILE A 169 -10.64 37.95 -14.16
C ILE A 169 -11.51 37.67 -15.38
N CYS A 170 -11.83 36.39 -15.62
CA CYS A 170 -12.83 35.98 -16.61
C CYS A 170 -13.84 35.03 -15.95
N SER A 171 -15.00 34.90 -16.58
CA SER A 171 -16.10 34.10 -16.04
C SER A 171 -15.72 32.62 -15.97
N ASP A 172 -15.08 32.09 -17.03
CA ASP A 172 -14.82 30.65 -17.17
C ASP A 172 -13.58 30.34 -18.05
N TYR A 173 -13.27 29.05 -18.21
CA TYR A 173 -12.16 28.57 -19.03
C TYR A 173 -12.34 28.79 -20.55
N ASN A 174 -13.57 28.90 -21.06
CA ASN A 174 -13.79 29.23 -22.47
C ASN A 174 -13.46 30.69 -22.75
N GLU A 175 -13.82 31.61 -21.85
CA GLU A 175 -13.36 33.00 -21.91
C GLU A 175 -11.84 33.10 -21.78
N LEU A 176 -11.21 32.30 -20.91
CA LEU A 176 -9.74 32.25 -20.79
C LEU A 176 -9.05 31.95 -22.14
N LYS A 177 -9.62 31.07 -22.98
CA LYS A 177 -9.06 30.77 -24.31
C LYS A 177 -9.06 31.97 -25.24
N LEU A 178 -9.99 32.92 -25.03
CA LEU A 178 -10.11 34.16 -25.79
C LEU A 178 -9.19 35.27 -25.27
N VAL A 179 -8.70 35.16 -24.03
CA VAL A 179 -7.74 36.11 -23.47
C VAL A 179 -6.41 36.03 -24.23
N GLU A 180 -5.91 37.19 -24.64
CA GLU A 180 -4.61 37.32 -25.29
C GLU A 180 -3.50 36.70 -24.42
N LYS A 181 -2.74 35.78 -25.02
CA LYS A 181 -1.64 35.05 -24.38
C LYS A 181 -0.38 35.92 -24.33
N LEU A 182 -0.16 36.55 -23.19
CA LEU A 182 1.02 37.33 -22.88
C LEU A 182 1.86 36.59 -21.86
N GLU A 183 3.14 36.34 -22.14
CA GLU A 183 4.02 35.58 -21.25
C GLU A 183 4.03 36.15 -19.82
N GLY A 184 3.85 35.28 -18.82
CA GLY A 184 3.78 35.66 -17.42
C GLY A 184 2.40 36.17 -16.94
N ARG A 185 1.45 36.44 -17.84
CA ARG A 185 0.12 36.95 -17.48
C ARG A 185 -0.63 35.96 -16.59
N LEU A 186 -1.24 36.48 -15.53
CA LEU A 186 -2.13 35.74 -14.65
C LEU A 186 -3.60 36.03 -14.98
N VAL A 187 -4.41 34.99 -15.05
CA VAL A 187 -5.86 35.09 -15.25
C VAL A 187 -6.56 34.18 -14.26
N ARG A 188 -7.46 34.74 -13.46
CA ARG A 188 -8.34 33.99 -12.56
C ARG A 188 -9.66 33.74 -13.27
N THR A 189 -10.04 32.47 -13.41
CA THR A 189 -11.39 32.10 -13.84
C THR A 189 -12.29 32.07 -12.60
N LEU A 190 -13.50 32.64 -12.70
CA LEU A 190 -14.51 32.59 -11.63
C LEU A 190 -15.29 31.28 -11.60
N GLN A 191 -15.15 30.47 -12.65
CA GLN A 191 -15.72 29.15 -12.84
C GLN A 191 -14.75 28.31 -13.67
N TYR A 192 -14.79 27.00 -13.51
CA TYR A 192 -13.94 26.13 -14.31
C TYR A 192 -14.48 25.93 -15.73
N TYR A 193 -15.80 25.91 -15.95
CA TYR A 193 -16.43 25.75 -17.27
C TYR A 193 -17.75 26.51 -17.42
N SER A 194 -17.99 27.04 -18.62
CA SER A 194 -19.11 27.94 -18.96
C SER A 194 -20.50 27.29 -19.10
N HIS A 195 -20.60 25.97 -18.99
CA HIS A 195 -21.77 25.18 -19.40
C HIS A 195 -22.42 24.40 -18.26
N THR A 196 -21.97 24.62 -17.03
CA THR A 196 -22.60 24.08 -15.84
C THR A 196 -23.30 25.22 -15.10
N GLU A 197 -24.48 24.96 -14.53
CA GLU A 197 -25.12 25.89 -13.58
C GLU A 197 -24.35 25.96 -12.23
N HIS A 198 -23.25 25.21 -12.13
CA HIS A 198 -22.39 25.13 -10.96
C HIS A 198 -21.40 26.29 -10.94
N ASN A 199 -21.80 27.38 -10.27
CA ASN A 199 -20.99 28.59 -10.04
C ASN A 199 -19.84 28.39 -9.00
N ASN A 200 -19.32 27.18 -8.83
CA ASN A 200 -18.39 26.87 -7.75
C ASN A 200 -16.95 26.76 -8.24
N GLY A 201 -16.05 27.36 -7.47
CA GLY A 201 -14.60 27.26 -7.64
C GLY A 201 -13.99 28.37 -8.50
N SER A 202 -12.68 28.55 -8.36
CA SER A 202 -11.93 29.51 -9.16
C SER A 202 -10.52 29.00 -9.34
N ALA A 203 -9.97 29.09 -10.54
CA ALA A 203 -8.58 28.70 -10.82
C ALA A 203 -7.79 29.90 -11.29
N THR A 204 -6.53 29.99 -10.87
CA THR A 204 -5.58 30.93 -11.43
C THR A 204 -4.77 30.23 -12.52
N TYR A 205 -4.64 30.82 -13.70
CA TYR A 205 -3.80 30.33 -14.79
C TYR A 205 -2.71 31.34 -15.11
N LYS A 206 -1.50 30.85 -15.40
CA LYS A 206 -0.38 31.66 -15.87
C LYS A 206 -0.09 31.32 -17.33
N CYS A 207 0.01 32.32 -18.19
CA CYS A 207 0.50 32.10 -19.54
C CYS A 207 2.00 31.81 -19.49
N THR A 208 2.40 30.59 -19.87
CA THR A 208 3.80 30.16 -19.96
C THR A 208 4.01 29.47 -21.30
N ASN A 209 5.01 29.88 -22.06
CA ASN A 209 5.31 29.34 -23.40
C ASN A 209 4.08 29.35 -24.32
N ASN A 210 3.33 30.46 -24.34
CA ASN A 210 2.10 30.62 -25.14
C ASN A 210 0.99 29.59 -24.81
N LYS A 211 0.95 29.08 -23.57
CA LYS A 211 -0.09 28.18 -23.05
C LYS A 211 -0.58 28.63 -21.68
N TRP A 212 -1.85 28.42 -21.38
CA TRP A 212 -2.39 28.62 -20.03
C TRP A 212 -2.03 27.43 -19.15
N VAL A 213 -1.30 27.69 -18.06
CA VAL A 213 -0.86 26.69 -17.09
C VAL A 213 -1.55 26.96 -15.76
N LEU A 214 -2.32 26.00 -15.26
CA LEU A 214 -2.98 26.09 -13.95
C LEU A 214 -1.95 26.36 -12.86
N GLN A 215 -2.25 27.33 -12.00
CA GLN A 215 -1.48 27.69 -10.82
C GLN A 215 -2.24 27.17 -9.59
N PRO A 216 -1.74 26.13 -8.91
CA PRO A 216 -2.40 25.59 -7.74
C PRO A 216 -2.39 26.61 -6.60
N ASP A 217 -3.56 26.85 -6.01
CA ASP A 217 -3.73 27.72 -4.84
C ASP A 217 -3.36 26.92 -3.56
N GLY A 218 -2.11 26.47 -3.44
CA GLY A 218 -1.59 25.75 -2.28
C GLY A 218 -1.01 24.37 -2.59
N ILE A 219 -1.23 23.40 -1.68
CA ILE A 219 -0.68 22.03 -1.78
C ILE A 219 -1.66 21.00 -2.37
N PHE A 220 -2.78 21.45 -2.94
CA PHE A 220 -3.83 20.59 -3.48
C PHE A 220 -4.43 21.11 -4.78
N VAL A 221 -5.12 20.20 -5.48
CA VAL A 221 -5.99 20.48 -6.63
C VAL A 221 -7.30 19.71 -6.49
N SER A 222 -8.33 20.12 -7.24
CA SER A 222 -9.64 19.45 -7.25
C SER A 222 -9.96 18.89 -8.65
N PRO A 223 -10.72 17.80 -8.79
CA PRO A 223 -11.19 17.33 -10.10
C PRO A 223 -11.98 18.39 -10.87
N GLU A 224 -12.68 19.27 -10.17
CA GLU A 224 -13.47 20.38 -10.73
C GLU A 224 -12.59 21.38 -11.50
N GLN A 225 -11.37 21.64 -11.04
CA GLN A 225 -10.38 22.46 -11.77
C GLN A 225 -10.04 21.93 -13.16
N PHE A 226 -10.32 20.65 -13.41
CA PHE A 226 -10.08 19.94 -14.66
C PHE A 226 -11.40 19.59 -15.38
N GLY A 227 -12.53 20.09 -14.89
CA GLY A 227 -13.84 19.96 -15.55
C GLY A 227 -14.74 18.86 -15.04
N ALA A 228 -14.44 18.28 -13.88
CA ALA A 228 -15.41 17.43 -13.21
C ALA A 228 -16.60 18.29 -12.76
N ILE A 229 -17.80 17.74 -12.92
CA ILE A 229 -19.05 18.35 -12.48
C ILE A 229 -19.34 17.89 -11.05
N GLY A 230 -19.10 16.61 -10.75
CA GLY A 230 -19.33 16.05 -9.42
C GLY A 230 -20.81 16.10 -9.01
N ASP A 231 -21.74 15.99 -9.95
CA ASP A 231 -23.19 15.90 -9.71
C ASP A 231 -23.64 14.45 -9.46
N GLY A 232 -22.71 13.50 -9.53
CA GLY A 232 -22.95 12.07 -9.40
C GLY A 232 -23.66 11.41 -10.57
N VAL A 233 -23.84 12.12 -11.70
CA VAL A 233 -24.56 11.63 -12.89
C VAL A 233 -23.76 11.84 -14.18
N THR A 234 -23.04 12.95 -14.30
CA THR A 234 -22.24 13.29 -15.46
C THR A 234 -20.87 12.60 -15.40
N ASP A 235 -20.40 12.06 -16.53
CA ASP A 235 -19.13 11.31 -16.57
C ASP A 235 -17.92 12.21 -16.26
N ASP A 236 -17.37 12.06 -15.07
CA ASP A 236 -16.24 12.84 -14.56
C ASP A 236 -14.87 12.18 -14.85
N SER A 237 -14.85 11.00 -15.48
CA SER A 237 -13.65 10.16 -15.57
C SER A 237 -12.44 10.87 -16.19
N SER A 238 -12.66 11.64 -17.27
CA SER A 238 -11.56 12.29 -18.00
C SER A 238 -10.95 13.43 -17.18
N ALA A 239 -11.80 14.26 -16.56
CA ALA A 239 -11.37 15.35 -15.70
C ALA A 239 -10.64 14.83 -14.45
N PHE A 240 -11.16 13.78 -13.82
CA PHE A 240 -10.51 13.16 -12.67
C PHE A 240 -9.13 12.60 -13.05
N GLN A 241 -9.01 11.96 -14.22
CA GLN A 241 -7.74 11.43 -14.70
C GLN A 241 -6.71 12.55 -14.99
N GLU A 242 -7.13 13.65 -15.61
CA GLU A 242 -6.26 14.80 -15.85
C GLU A 242 -5.79 15.43 -14.53
N CYS A 243 -6.70 15.61 -13.57
CA CYS A 243 -6.38 16.06 -12.22
C CYS A 243 -5.34 15.16 -11.54
N ALA A 244 -5.54 13.83 -11.59
CA ALA A 244 -4.61 12.88 -10.97
C ALA A 244 -3.21 12.90 -11.59
N ASN A 245 -3.10 13.12 -12.91
CA ASN A 245 -1.81 13.26 -13.57
C ASN A 245 -1.12 14.57 -13.16
N PHE A 246 -1.84 15.69 -13.19
CA PHE A 246 -1.30 16.98 -12.79
C PHE A 246 -0.86 17.00 -11.33
N ALA A 247 -1.68 16.43 -10.43
CA ALA A 247 -1.38 16.34 -9.01
C ALA A 247 -0.10 15.54 -8.76
N TYR A 248 0.08 14.42 -9.46
CA TYR A 248 1.30 13.62 -9.37
C TYR A 248 2.55 14.37 -9.84
N GLU A 249 2.49 15.01 -11.01
CA GLU A 249 3.62 15.74 -11.60
C GLU A 249 4.08 16.92 -10.75
N ASN A 250 3.14 17.54 -10.01
CA ASN A 250 3.40 18.71 -9.18
C ASN A 250 3.49 18.39 -7.68
N ASN A 251 3.45 17.11 -7.29
CA ASN A 251 3.50 16.66 -5.89
C ASN A 251 2.40 17.30 -5.00
N LEU A 252 1.17 17.29 -5.50
CA LEU A 252 -0.03 17.83 -4.85
C LEU A 252 -0.97 16.69 -4.42
N LYS A 253 -1.84 16.96 -3.45
CA LYS A 253 -2.97 16.09 -3.10
C LYS A 253 -4.23 16.46 -3.91
N ILE A 254 -5.16 15.53 -4.04
CA ILE A 254 -6.48 15.79 -4.61
C ILE A 254 -7.48 16.00 -3.47
N ILE A 255 -8.24 17.09 -3.51
CA ILE A 255 -9.38 17.33 -2.64
C ILE A 255 -10.57 17.64 -3.53
N GLY A 256 -11.62 16.83 -3.46
CA GLY A 256 -12.85 17.08 -4.19
C GLY A 256 -13.66 18.22 -3.58
N GLU A 257 -14.17 19.13 -4.41
CA GLU A 257 -15.05 20.21 -3.97
C GLU A 257 -16.52 19.77 -3.89
N SER A 258 -16.91 18.76 -4.68
CA SER A 258 -18.26 18.21 -4.68
C SER A 258 -18.62 17.55 -3.34
N SER A 259 -19.82 17.87 -2.85
CA SER A 259 -20.46 17.18 -1.72
C SER A 259 -21.29 15.96 -2.13
N ILE A 260 -21.50 15.75 -3.44
CA ILE A 260 -22.24 14.61 -3.99
C ILE A 260 -21.23 13.53 -4.36
N GLY A 261 -20.30 13.80 -5.27
CA GLY A 261 -19.27 12.84 -5.68
C GLY A 261 -19.24 12.65 -7.19
N TYR A 262 -18.34 11.78 -7.64
CA TYR A 262 -17.95 11.71 -9.06
C TYR A 262 -18.47 10.44 -9.72
N TYR A 263 -19.09 10.58 -10.88
CA TYR A 263 -19.57 9.43 -11.67
C TYR A 263 -18.50 8.98 -12.66
N ILE A 264 -18.00 7.76 -12.46
CA ILE A 264 -16.84 7.22 -13.17
C ILE A 264 -17.28 6.11 -14.11
N THR A 265 -17.18 6.36 -15.42
CA THR A 265 -17.53 5.41 -16.50
C THR A 265 -16.33 4.84 -17.24
N LYS A 266 -15.12 5.34 -16.98
CA LYS A 266 -13.85 4.85 -17.55
C LYS A 266 -12.82 4.57 -16.46
N ASP A 267 -11.75 3.88 -16.82
CA ASP A 267 -10.62 3.66 -15.93
C ASP A 267 -9.95 4.98 -15.55
N ILE A 268 -9.72 5.19 -14.26
CA ILE A 268 -8.93 6.30 -13.72
C ILE A 268 -7.79 5.77 -12.86
N TYR A 269 -6.64 6.43 -12.93
CA TYR A 269 -5.42 6.06 -12.24
C TYR A 269 -5.01 7.20 -11.31
N ASN A 270 -5.01 6.88 -10.02
CA ASN A 270 -4.63 7.76 -8.94
C ASN A 270 -3.26 7.36 -8.36
N TYR A 271 -2.46 8.36 -8.01
CA TYR A 271 -1.07 8.19 -7.61
C TYR A 271 -0.72 8.94 -6.31
N VAL A 272 -1.67 9.68 -5.74
CA VAL A 272 -1.43 10.70 -4.70
C VAL A 272 -2.51 10.65 -3.63
N ASP A 273 -2.28 11.32 -2.50
CA ASP A 273 -3.31 11.49 -1.48
C ASP A 273 -4.58 12.11 -2.08
N THR A 274 -5.75 11.54 -1.77
CA THR A 274 -7.03 11.92 -2.34
C THR A 274 -8.12 11.90 -1.27
N ASP A 275 -8.92 12.96 -1.22
CA ASP A 275 -10.06 13.08 -0.31
C ASP A 275 -11.29 13.59 -1.08
N ILE A 276 -12.34 12.77 -1.16
CA ILE A 276 -13.52 13.04 -1.99
C ILE A 276 -14.82 12.59 -1.29
N ALA A 277 -15.93 13.28 -1.57
CA ALA A 277 -17.22 12.95 -0.99
C ALA A 277 -17.74 11.57 -1.43
N GLY A 278 -17.60 11.22 -2.71
CA GLY A 278 -18.05 9.92 -3.17
C GLY A 278 -17.57 9.50 -4.55
N LEU A 279 -17.64 8.19 -4.80
CA LEU A 279 -17.45 7.56 -6.10
C LEU A 279 -18.71 6.80 -6.50
N ILE A 280 -19.19 7.05 -7.71
CA ILE A 280 -20.38 6.42 -8.24
C ILE A 280 -20.02 5.68 -9.52
N PHE A 281 -20.41 4.40 -9.60
CA PHE A 281 -20.13 3.55 -10.74
C PHE A 281 -21.40 3.24 -11.55
N PRO A 282 -21.31 2.98 -12.86
CA PRO A 282 -22.44 2.54 -13.65
C PRO A 282 -22.94 1.18 -13.16
N SER A 283 -24.25 1.06 -12.97
CA SER A 283 -24.93 -0.23 -12.82
C SER A 283 -25.15 -0.84 -14.20
N SER A 284 -24.08 -1.39 -14.76
CA SER A 284 -24.03 -1.96 -16.11
C SER A 284 -23.00 -3.09 -16.18
N GLU A 285 -23.34 -4.15 -16.90
CA GLU A 285 -22.40 -5.23 -17.21
C GLU A 285 -21.42 -4.84 -18.32
N ASN A 286 -21.82 -3.90 -19.19
CA ASN A 286 -21.07 -3.49 -20.38
C ASN A 286 -20.00 -2.42 -20.08
N LEU A 287 -20.15 -1.72 -18.95
CA LEU A 287 -19.19 -0.72 -18.50
C LEU A 287 -18.46 -1.26 -17.26
N THR A 288 -17.14 -1.43 -17.37
CA THR A 288 -16.29 -2.00 -16.31
C THR A 288 -15.23 -1.01 -15.83
N PRO A 289 -15.59 0.22 -15.40
CA PRO A 289 -14.63 1.24 -15.00
C PRO A 289 -13.92 0.88 -13.70
N ASN A 290 -12.63 1.15 -13.64
CA ASN A 290 -11.80 0.87 -12.47
C ASN A 290 -11.16 2.15 -11.95
N VAL A 291 -11.22 2.36 -10.64
CA VAL A 291 -10.42 3.39 -9.95
C VAL A 291 -9.17 2.73 -9.40
N TYR A 292 -8.03 2.94 -10.04
CA TYR A 292 -6.76 2.36 -9.65
C TYR A 292 -6.01 3.27 -8.66
N MET A 293 -5.63 2.75 -7.50
CA MET A 293 -4.44 3.25 -6.81
C MET A 293 -3.23 2.57 -7.44
N HIS A 294 -2.45 3.31 -8.24
CA HIS A 294 -1.44 2.75 -9.13
C HIS A 294 -0.02 3.22 -8.77
N THR A 295 0.97 2.40 -9.12
CA THR A 295 2.38 2.76 -9.04
C THR A 295 2.89 3.22 -10.41
N LYS A 296 3.69 4.29 -10.46
CA LYS A 296 4.46 4.65 -11.67
C LYS A 296 5.89 4.13 -11.61
N LYS A 297 6.31 3.50 -10.50
CA LYS A 297 7.68 3.01 -10.34
C LYS A 297 7.80 1.58 -10.90
N PRO A 298 8.77 1.31 -11.81
CA PRO A 298 8.99 -0.03 -12.32
C PRO A 298 9.60 -0.95 -11.25
N THR A 299 9.29 -2.24 -11.32
CA THR A 299 9.91 -3.28 -10.48
C THR A 299 11.32 -3.61 -10.97
N GLN A 300 12.22 -3.96 -10.05
CA GLN A 300 13.51 -4.55 -10.41
C GLN A 300 13.32 -6.06 -10.56
N ARG A 301 13.82 -6.64 -11.66
CA ARG A 301 13.75 -8.09 -11.90
C ARG A 301 15.07 -8.78 -11.64
N ILE A 302 15.00 -9.97 -11.07
CA ILE A 302 16.15 -10.88 -10.89
C ILE A 302 15.78 -12.30 -11.33
N LEU A 303 16.79 -13.15 -11.52
CA LEU A 303 16.58 -14.53 -11.93
C LEU A 303 16.23 -15.41 -10.72
N LEU A 304 15.26 -16.31 -10.88
CA LEU A 304 14.95 -17.32 -9.85
C LEU A 304 16.18 -18.18 -9.51
N SER A 305 17.02 -18.49 -10.51
CA SER A 305 18.28 -19.25 -10.35
C SER A 305 19.34 -18.55 -9.50
N SER A 306 19.20 -17.26 -9.22
CA SER A 306 20.07 -16.55 -8.28
C SER A 306 19.70 -16.82 -6.81
N LEU A 307 18.53 -17.42 -6.55
CA LEU A 307 17.99 -17.60 -5.21
C LEU A 307 18.15 -19.04 -4.70
N THR A 308 18.31 -19.19 -3.38
CA THR A 308 18.26 -20.49 -2.70
C THR A 308 17.40 -20.40 -1.43
N GLY A 309 17.05 -21.54 -0.83
CA GLY A 309 16.13 -21.58 0.31
C GLY A 309 14.64 -21.48 -0.07
N LEU A 310 14.30 -21.74 -1.35
CA LEU A 310 12.94 -21.61 -1.89
C LEU A 310 12.01 -22.78 -1.56
N ASN A 311 12.05 -23.27 -0.32
CA ASN A 311 11.19 -24.35 0.15
C ASN A 311 9.99 -23.81 0.93
N GLU A 312 8.83 -24.43 0.81
CA GLU A 312 7.64 -24.25 1.64
C GLU A 312 8.04 -24.34 3.12
N GLY A 313 7.64 -23.35 3.91
CA GLY A 313 7.99 -23.17 5.31
C GLY A 313 9.35 -22.54 5.56
N SER A 314 10.11 -22.17 4.53
CA SER A 314 11.35 -21.42 4.73
C SER A 314 11.05 -20.01 5.21
N SER A 315 11.65 -19.63 6.34
CA SER A 315 11.69 -18.24 6.83
C SER A 315 12.86 -17.44 6.25
N LYS A 316 13.60 -18.02 5.29
CA LYS A 316 14.84 -17.46 4.76
C LYS A 316 15.02 -17.71 3.27
N VAL A 317 15.29 -16.67 2.50
CA VAL A 317 15.62 -16.73 1.06
C VAL A 317 16.96 -16.05 0.84
N LEU A 318 17.93 -16.80 0.32
CA LEU A 318 19.29 -16.31 0.10
C LEU A 318 19.49 -15.92 -1.37
N GLY A 319 20.49 -15.09 -1.64
CA GLY A 319 20.83 -14.62 -3.00
C GLY A 319 20.09 -13.33 -3.42
N LEU A 320 19.24 -12.79 -2.55
CA LEU A 320 18.61 -11.49 -2.75
C LEU A 320 19.67 -10.36 -2.73
N PRO A 321 19.60 -9.38 -3.63
CA PRO A 321 20.51 -8.23 -3.61
C PRO A 321 20.23 -7.35 -2.40
N LYS A 322 21.22 -6.55 -1.95
CA LYS A 322 21.03 -5.57 -0.86
C LYS A 322 19.86 -4.61 -1.11
N SER A 323 19.55 -4.30 -2.37
CA SER A 323 18.42 -3.45 -2.75
C SER A 323 17.05 -4.03 -2.40
N ALA A 324 16.95 -5.31 -2.05
CA ALA A 324 15.73 -6.00 -1.64
C ALA A 324 15.37 -5.84 -0.17
N VAL A 325 16.34 -5.47 0.70
CA VAL A 325 16.09 -5.35 2.14
C VAL A 325 15.07 -4.25 2.41
N GLY A 326 14.07 -4.54 3.24
CA GLY A 326 12.98 -3.61 3.54
C GLY A 326 11.94 -3.49 2.42
N LYS A 327 11.90 -4.43 1.48
CA LYS A 327 10.95 -4.43 0.35
C LYS A 327 10.23 -5.75 0.19
N TYR A 328 9.14 -5.69 -0.58
CA TYR A 328 8.41 -6.87 -1.00
C TYR A 328 9.06 -7.53 -2.22
N ILE A 329 9.06 -8.86 -2.21
CA ILE A 329 9.45 -9.69 -3.33
C ILE A 329 8.23 -10.44 -3.78
N ARG A 330 7.91 -10.32 -5.08
CA ARG A 330 6.89 -11.12 -5.73
C ARG A 330 7.54 -12.14 -6.62
N ILE A 331 7.21 -13.41 -6.41
CA ILE A 331 7.59 -14.50 -7.30
C ILE A 331 6.31 -14.96 -7.99
N SER A 332 6.26 -14.89 -9.32
CA SER A 332 5.05 -15.18 -10.08
C SER A 332 5.35 -15.98 -11.35
N SER A 333 4.51 -16.96 -11.65
CA SER A 333 4.59 -17.76 -12.87
C SER A 333 3.25 -17.81 -13.60
N THR A 334 3.31 -17.90 -14.93
CA THR A 334 2.17 -18.14 -15.82
C THR A 334 2.18 -19.54 -16.44
N THR A 335 3.23 -20.32 -16.21
CA THR A 335 3.42 -21.66 -16.79
C THR A 335 3.67 -22.72 -15.74
N ASP A 336 4.31 -22.37 -14.63
CA ASP A 336 4.73 -23.32 -13.61
C ASP A 336 3.56 -23.58 -12.66
N ILE A 337 3.02 -24.80 -12.73
CA ILE A 337 1.83 -25.20 -12.01
C ILE A 337 2.19 -25.53 -10.55
N LEU A 338 1.46 -24.91 -9.62
CA LEU A 338 1.49 -25.24 -8.21
C LEU A 338 0.65 -26.50 -7.93
N THR A 339 -0.60 -26.48 -8.38
CA THR A 339 -1.61 -27.52 -8.22
C THR A 339 -2.72 -27.33 -9.26
N GLU A 340 -3.52 -28.36 -9.49
CA GLU A 340 -4.77 -28.19 -10.23
C GLU A 340 -5.94 -27.97 -9.27
N ARG A 341 -6.92 -27.18 -9.73
CA ARG A 341 -8.20 -27.00 -9.06
C ARG A 341 -9.18 -28.03 -9.58
N TYR A 342 -9.80 -28.79 -8.67
CA TYR A 342 -10.85 -29.73 -9.02
C TYR A 342 -12.14 -28.97 -9.34
N ASN A 343 -12.47 -28.86 -10.63
CA ASN A 343 -13.67 -28.16 -11.10
C ASN A 343 -14.18 -28.79 -12.42
N PRO A 344 -14.70 -30.02 -12.37
CA PRO A 344 -15.11 -30.76 -13.57
C PRO A 344 -16.19 -30.00 -14.38
N PRO A 345 -16.19 -30.12 -15.73
CA PRO A 345 -15.30 -30.95 -16.55
C PRO A 345 -13.94 -30.28 -16.86
N THR A 346 -13.81 -28.98 -16.62
CA THR A 346 -12.61 -28.19 -16.94
C THR A 346 -11.80 -27.91 -15.68
N ASN A 347 -10.94 -28.85 -15.31
CA ASN A 347 -9.93 -28.63 -14.29
C ASN A 347 -9.00 -27.50 -14.73
N ASN A 348 -8.67 -26.59 -13.81
CA ASN A 348 -7.86 -25.40 -14.12
C ASN A 348 -6.55 -25.43 -13.34
N PRO A 349 -5.41 -25.12 -13.97
CA PRO A 349 -4.15 -24.99 -13.25
C PRO A 349 -4.17 -23.76 -12.34
N TYR A 350 -3.66 -23.92 -11.12
CA TYR A 350 -3.17 -22.83 -10.29
C TYR A 350 -1.66 -22.74 -10.45
N TYR A 351 -1.16 -21.55 -10.76
CA TYR A 351 0.26 -21.31 -10.96
C TYR A 351 0.98 -20.95 -9.67
N LYS A 352 2.29 -21.20 -9.63
CA LYS A 352 3.14 -20.85 -8.49
C LYS A 352 3.27 -19.34 -8.38
N ASN A 353 2.72 -18.79 -7.29
CA ASN A 353 2.82 -17.38 -6.97
C ASN A 353 2.96 -17.21 -5.45
N THR A 354 3.86 -16.34 -5.02
CA THR A 354 4.01 -15.96 -3.61
C THR A 354 4.52 -14.53 -3.51
N THR A 355 4.25 -13.88 -2.39
CA THR A 355 4.78 -12.54 -2.09
C THR A 355 5.17 -12.49 -0.61
N PHE A 356 6.34 -11.94 -0.31
CA PHE A 356 6.86 -11.82 1.05
C PHE A 356 7.72 -10.56 1.21
N PHE A 357 7.89 -10.12 2.45
CA PHE A 357 8.73 -8.98 2.82
C PHE A 357 10.11 -9.46 3.28
N VAL A 358 11.18 -8.73 2.93
CA VAL A 358 12.56 -9.04 3.32
C VAL A 358 12.96 -8.20 4.55
N LEU A 359 13.24 -8.88 5.66
CA LEU A 359 13.47 -8.25 6.96
C LEU A 359 14.89 -7.69 7.12
N ASN A 360 15.90 -8.36 6.57
CA ASN A 360 17.30 -7.99 6.78
C ASN A 360 18.24 -8.52 5.68
N GLU A 361 19.51 -8.13 5.72
CA GLU A 361 20.55 -8.56 4.76
C GLU A 361 20.85 -10.07 4.81
N SER A 362 20.46 -10.78 5.89
CA SER A 362 20.64 -12.23 5.98
C SER A 362 19.63 -12.99 5.11
N GLY A 363 18.61 -12.31 4.56
CA GLY A 363 17.56 -12.92 3.76
C GLY A 363 16.42 -13.50 4.59
N ASP A 364 16.27 -13.09 5.85
CA ASP A 364 15.10 -13.47 6.65
C ASP A 364 13.86 -12.78 6.07
N ILE A 365 12.74 -13.52 5.98
CA ILE A 365 11.51 -13.07 5.31
C ILE A 365 10.28 -13.20 6.20
N CYS A 366 9.24 -12.44 5.88
CA CYS A 366 7.92 -12.54 6.50
C CYS A 366 6.80 -12.38 5.44
N PRO A 367 5.81 -13.30 5.39
CA PRO A 367 5.77 -14.57 6.11
C PRO A 367 6.80 -15.57 5.55
N GLU A 368 6.88 -16.76 6.18
CA GLU A 368 7.56 -17.91 5.57
C GLU A 368 6.96 -18.24 4.20
N LEU A 369 7.74 -18.82 3.30
CA LEU A 369 7.24 -19.29 2.01
C LEU A 369 6.11 -20.31 2.19
N ASP A 370 5.08 -20.23 1.35
CA ASP A 370 3.95 -21.16 1.30
C ASP A 370 4.09 -22.22 0.19
N ILE A 371 5.11 -22.11 -0.64
CA ILE A 371 5.30 -22.93 -1.85
C ILE A 371 6.79 -23.21 -2.08
N ASN A 372 7.09 -24.37 -2.68
CA ASN A 372 8.41 -24.71 -3.21
C ASN A 372 8.61 -24.15 -4.63
N PHE A 373 9.78 -23.57 -4.88
CA PHE A 373 10.26 -23.28 -6.23
C PHE A 373 11.54 -24.09 -6.54
N ASP A 374 11.62 -24.62 -7.75
CA ASP A 374 12.77 -25.33 -8.29
C ASP A 374 13.45 -24.41 -9.32
N PRO A 375 14.60 -23.79 -8.98
CA PRO A 375 15.24 -22.82 -9.88
C PRO A 375 15.70 -23.39 -11.23
N ILE A 376 15.76 -24.72 -11.36
CA ILE A 376 16.14 -25.40 -12.60
C ILE A 376 14.91 -25.69 -13.46
N LYS A 377 13.78 -26.06 -12.84
CA LYS A 377 12.56 -26.47 -13.57
C LYS A 377 11.55 -25.34 -13.78
N ASP A 378 11.46 -24.39 -12.85
CA ASP A 378 10.47 -23.32 -12.88
C ASP A 378 10.97 -22.14 -13.74
N THR A 379 11.27 -22.42 -15.02
CA THR A 379 11.91 -21.47 -15.93
C THR A 379 10.99 -20.34 -16.40
N GLY A 380 9.67 -20.46 -16.19
CA GLY A 380 8.68 -19.42 -16.51
C GLY A 380 8.38 -18.46 -15.35
N THR A 381 9.11 -18.58 -14.25
CA THR A 381 8.90 -17.78 -13.04
C THR A 381 9.69 -16.47 -13.08
N ILE A 382 8.98 -15.37 -12.78
CA ILE A 382 9.52 -14.02 -12.66
C ILE A 382 9.69 -13.70 -11.18
N VAL A 383 10.84 -13.13 -10.82
CA VAL A 383 11.08 -12.57 -9.48
C VAL A 383 11.20 -11.05 -9.58
N GLU A 384 10.31 -10.35 -8.88
CA GLU A 384 10.21 -8.89 -8.89
C GLU A 384 10.46 -8.34 -7.48
N ILE A 385 11.40 -7.41 -7.39
CA ILE A 385 11.60 -6.57 -6.21
C ILE A 385 10.72 -5.35 -6.39
N ILE A 386 9.70 -5.23 -5.53
CA ILE A 386 8.73 -4.16 -5.59
C ILE A 386 9.36 -2.88 -5.03
N PRO A 387 9.29 -1.75 -5.76
CA PRO A 387 9.92 -0.51 -5.31
C PRO A 387 9.22 0.03 -4.06
N GLU A 388 10.00 0.60 -3.15
CA GLU A 388 9.45 1.29 -1.99
C GLU A 388 8.76 2.59 -2.43
N GLU A 389 7.60 2.85 -1.83
CA GLU A 389 6.80 4.02 -2.11
C GLU A 389 6.25 4.65 -0.82
N LYS A 390 6.17 5.98 -0.83
CA LYS A 390 5.52 6.72 0.24
C LYS A 390 4.05 6.30 0.32
N GLU A 391 3.60 6.08 1.56
CA GLU A 391 2.20 5.77 1.84
C GLU A 391 1.28 6.88 1.30
N ILE A 392 0.20 6.49 0.63
CA ILE A 392 -0.86 7.40 0.19
C ILE A 392 -2.18 7.09 0.90
N ASN A 393 -2.98 8.12 1.12
CA ASN A 393 -4.32 8.03 1.71
C ASN A 393 -5.37 8.32 0.65
N PHE A 394 -6.30 7.39 0.45
CA PHE A 394 -7.46 7.56 -0.41
C PHE A 394 -8.72 7.49 0.47
N ASN A 395 -9.29 8.65 0.76
CA ASN A 395 -10.47 8.80 1.60
C ASN A 395 -11.70 9.06 0.74
N ILE A 396 -12.75 8.28 0.97
CA ILE A 396 -14.01 8.35 0.23
C ILE A 396 -15.14 8.42 1.24
N GLY A 397 -15.97 9.46 1.18
CA GLY A 397 -17.17 9.56 2.01
C GLY A 397 -18.13 8.40 1.76
N TYR A 398 -18.51 8.14 0.50
CA TYR A 398 -19.31 6.97 0.14
C TYR A 398 -19.00 6.37 -1.25
N VAL A 399 -19.36 5.11 -1.44
CA VAL A 399 -19.34 4.44 -2.76
C VAL A 399 -20.76 4.04 -3.15
N GLY A 400 -21.15 4.32 -4.39
CA GLY A 400 -22.50 4.06 -4.89
C GLY A 400 -22.56 3.63 -6.36
N THR A 401 -23.78 3.43 -6.85
CA THR A 401 -24.05 3.07 -8.25
C THR A 401 -25.15 3.91 -8.86
N LEU A 402 -25.12 4.08 -10.18
CA LEU A 402 -26.16 4.75 -10.95
C LEU A 402 -26.60 3.92 -12.15
N GLY A 403 -27.91 3.84 -12.39
CA GLY A 403 -28.51 3.11 -13.50
C GLY A 403 -29.46 2.01 -13.05
N ASN A 404 -30.02 1.28 -14.02
CA ASN A 404 -31.08 0.28 -13.81
C ASN A 404 -30.58 -1.18 -13.88
N GLY A 405 -29.27 -1.40 -13.96
CA GLY A 405 -28.69 -2.76 -13.96
C GLY A 405 -28.85 -3.45 -12.61
N THR A 406 -28.66 -4.77 -12.60
CA THR A 406 -28.69 -5.57 -11.36
C THR A 406 -27.40 -5.43 -10.57
N TYR A 407 -26.28 -5.26 -11.26
CA TYR A 407 -24.98 -5.04 -10.63
C TYR A 407 -24.07 -4.10 -11.43
N SER A 408 -23.10 -3.50 -10.73
CA SER A 408 -21.99 -2.77 -11.32
C SER A 408 -20.77 -3.68 -11.50
N SER A 409 -20.17 -3.61 -12.68
CA SER A 409 -18.83 -4.16 -12.94
C SER A 409 -17.70 -3.18 -12.58
N GLY A 410 -18.05 -1.97 -12.11
CA GLY A 410 -17.06 -1.01 -11.64
C GLY A 410 -16.47 -1.40 -10.28
N GLN A 411 -15.20 -1.05 -10.05
CA GLN A 411 -14.48 -1.45 -8.84
C GLN A 411 -13.35 -0.50 -8.48
N ILE A 412 -12.93 -0.55 -7.22
CA ILE A 412 -11.70 0.09 -6.74
C ILE A 412 -10.58 -0.95 -6.75
N ILE A 413 -9.44 -0.64 -7.37
CA ILE A 413 -8.31 -1.57 -7.48
C ILE A 413 -7.04 -0.95 -6.90
N ILE A 414 -6.51 -1.54 -5.84
CA ILE A 414 -5.24 -1.14 -5.25
C ILE A 414 -4.12 -2.00 -5.86
N LYS A 415 -3.30 -1.43 -6.74
CA LYS A 415 -2.07 -2.06 -7.29
C LYS A 415 -0.79 -1.47 -6.71
N ARG A 416 -0.91 -0.37 -5.96
CA ARG A 416 0.19 0.36 -5.33
C ARG A 416 0.44 -0.16 -3.92
N ASP A 417 1.71 -0.35 -3.58
CA ASP A 417 2.12 -0.67 -2.22
C ASP A 417 1.94 0.53 -1.28
N SER A 418 1.75 0.26 0.01
CA SER A 418 1.56 1.29 1.04
C SER A 418 0.37 2.20 0.72
N THR A 419 -0.81 1.60 0.54
CA THR A 419 -2.04 2.35 0.29
C THR A 419 -2.96 2.25 1.51
N VAL A 420 -3.48 3.38 1.95
CA VAL A 420 -4.55 3.44 2.95
C VAL A 420 -5.85 3.85 2.28
N LEU A 421 -6.81 2.94 2.23
CA LEU A 421 -8.16 3.17 1.72
C LEU A 421 -9.13 3.34 2.88
N ARG A 422 -9.87 4.46 2.91
CA ARG A 422 -10.97 4.68 3.85
C ARG A 422 -12.24 4.90 3.07
N ILE A 423 -13.26 4.13 3.40
CA ILE A 423 -14.61 4.30 2.85
C ILE A 423 -15.55 4.55 4.03
N GLY A 424 -16.26 5.66 4.03
CA GLY A 424 -17.24 5.97 5.07
C GLY A 424 -18.46 5.07 4.99
N GLU A 425 -19.13 5.06 3.84
CA GLU A 425 -20.34 4.28 3.60
C GLU A 425 -20.34 3.61 2.21
N VAL A 426 -21.09 2.51 2.06
CA VAL A 426 -21.49 2.01 0.75
C VAL A 426 -23.00 2.15 0.64
N SER A 427 -23.45 3.07 -0.23
CA SER A 427 -24.85 3.41 -0.46
C SER A 427 -25.13 3.30 -1.95
N SER A 428 -25.76 2.19 -2.34
CA SER A 428 -25.81 1.77 -3.74
C SER A 428 -27.17 1.15 -4.04
N SER A 429 -27.73 1.53 -5.20
CA SER A 429 -29.00 1.02 -5.71
C SER A 429 -28.86 -0.34 -6.41
N SER A 430 -27.64 -0.81 -6.63
CA SER A 430 -27.33 -2.06 -7.33
C SER A 430 -26.17 -2.77 -6.65
N GLN A 431 -26.01 -4.08 -6.87
CA GLN A 431 -24.93 -4.81 -6.23
C GLN A 431 -23.59 -4.53 -6.92
N PHE A 432 -22.45 -4.70 -6.23
CA PHE A 432 -21.14 -4.70 -6.90
C PHE A 432 -20.71 -6.13 -7.23
N ARG A 433 -20.24 -6.37 -8.46
CA ARG A 433 -19.59 -7.65 -8.80
C ARG A 433 -18.32 -7.85 -7.97
N THR A 434 -17.50 -6.82 -7.83
CA THR A 434 -16.41 -6.76 -6.86
C THR A 434 -16.26 -5.32 -6.41
N LEU A 435 -16.35 -5.04 -5.11
CA LEU A 435 -16.25 -3.65 -4.64
C LEU A 435 -14.79 -3.19 -4.63
N ILE A 436 -13.91 -3.98 -3.99
CA ILE A 436 -12.48 -3.67 -3.87
C ILE A 436 -11.64 -4.89 -4.29
N SER A 437 -10.62 -4.65 -5.10
CA SER A 437 -9.55 -5.60 -5.38
C SER A 437 -8.21 -5.07 -4.85
N VAL A 438 -7.52 -5.86 -4.05
CA VAL A 438 -6.19 -5.55 -3.48
C VAL A 438 -5.16 -6.46 -4.12
N LEU A 439 -4.21 -5.83 -4.81
CA LEU A 439 -3.11 -6.44 -5.56
C LEU A 439 -1.74 -5.82 -5.19
N GLY A 440 -1.74 -4.76 -4.39
CA GLY A 440 -0.55 -4.13 -3.80
C GLY A 440 -0.26 -4.66 -2.39
N ASN A 441 0.90 -4.33 -1.84
CA ASN A 441 1.35 -4.76 -0.52
C ASN A 441 1.22 -3.64 0.53
N ASN A 442 1.33 -3.96 1.82
CA ASN A 442 1.21 -2.99 2.92
C ASN A 442 -0.06 -2.14 2.82
N CYS A 443 -1.20 -2.76 2.52
CA CYS A 443 -2.45 -2.05 2.26
C CYS A 443 -3.33 -2.06 3.51
N LYS A 444 -3.89 -0.90 3.88
CA LYS A 444 -4.78 -0.75 5.05
C LYS A 444 -6.14 -0.29 4.58
N ILE A 445 -7.19 -0.98 5.00
CA ILE A 445 -8.55 -0.78 4.51
C ILE A 445 -9.45 -0.55 5.72
N TYR A 446 -10.10 0.61 5.78
CA TYR A 446 -10.88 1.04 6.94
C TYR A 446 -12.31 1.38 6.57
N GLY A 447 -13.21 1.11 7.52
CA GLY A 447 -14.58 1.64 7.55
C GLY A 447 -15.50 1.11 6.47
N THR A 448 -14.99 0.24 5.58
CA THR A 448 -15.71 -0.23 4.41
C THR A 448 -17.00 -0.92 4.81
N ALA A 449 -18.12 -0.22 4.59
CA ALA A 449 -19.47 -0.66 4.92
C ALA A 449 -19.69 -1.00 6.42
N LYS A 450 -18.88 -0.43 7.33
CA LYS A 450 -18.88 -0.69 8.79
C LYS A 450 -20.29 -0.68 9.41
N GLU A 451 -21.17 0.19 8.95
CA GLU A 451 -22.56 0.29 9.41
C GLU A 451 -23.62 0.01 8.32
N SER A 452 -23.23 -0.05 7.04
CA SER A 452 -24.19 -0.26 5.95
C SER A 452 -24.62 -1.73 5.82
N GLN A 453 -25.74 -1.94 5.12
CA GLN A 453 -26.17 -3.26 4.66
C GLN A 453 -25.72 -3.44 3.20
N TYR A 454 -24.40 -3.47 2.99
CA TYR A 454 -23.85 -3.61 1.65
C TYR A 454 -24.09 -5.04 1.12
N GLU A 455 -24.84 -5.14 0.01
CA GLU A 455 -25.05 -6.37 -0.72
C GLU A 455 -24.15 -6.43 -1.97
N GLY A 456 -23.33 -7.48 -2.08
CA GLY A 456 -22.50 -7.71 -3.27
C GLY A 456 -23.02 -8.85 -4.14
N TYR A 457 -22.67 -8.83 -5.43
CA TYR A 457 -22.99 -9.91 -6.37
C TYR A 457 -21.89 -10.97 -6.41
N GLY A 458 -20.62 -10.54 -6.37
CA GLY A 458 -19.46 -11.42 -6.40
C GLY A 458 -18.65 -11.34 -5.12
N TYR A 459 -17.50 -10.67 -5.19
CA TYR A 459 -16.61 -10.49 -4.04
C TYR A 459 -16.89 -9.17 -3.33
N GLY A 460 -16.92 -9.17 -2.00
CA GLY A 460 -16.86 -7.91 -1.27
C GLY A 460 -15.46 -7.30 -1.43
N LEU A 461 -14.47 -8.05 -0.98
CA LEU A 461 -13.06 -7.73 -1.07
C LEU A 461 -12.30 -8.91 -1.68
N ASN A 462 -11.65 -8.66 -2.82
CA ASN A 462 -10.77 -9.61 -3.48
C ASN A 462 -9.31 -9.29 -3.13
N ILE A 463 -8.62 -10.19 -2.44
CA ILE A 463 -7.21 -10.04 -2.04
C ILE A 463 -6.34 -11.07 -2.75
N SER A 464 -5.62 -10.64 -3.78
CA SER A 464 -4.83 -11.56 -4.59
C SER A 464 -3.42 -11.05 -4.84
N TYR A 465 -2.41 -11.92 -4.76
CA TYR A 465 -1.00 -11.59 -5.02
C TYR A 465 -0.46 -10.43 -4.17
N CYS A 466 -1.06 -10.17 -3.01
CA CYS A 466 -0.67 -9.13 -2.07
C CYS A 466 0.01 -9.72 -0.82
N CYS A 467 0.83 -8.93 -0.16
CA CYS A 467 1.40 -9.21 1.16
C CYS A 467 1.13 -8.05 2.12
N ASP A 468 0.86 -8.35 3.39
CA ASP A 468 0.56 -7.35 4.44
C ASP A 468 -0.68 -6.51 4.12
N THR A 469 -1.84 -7.17 4.12
CA THR A 469 -3.14 -6.48 3.97
C THR A 469 -3.87 -6.46 5.29
N PHE A 470 -4.22 -5.26 5.75
CA PHE A 470 -4.91 -5.03 7.03
C PHE A 470 -6.33 -4.50 6.75
N ILE A 471 -7.33 -5.21 7.25
CA ILE A 471 -8.75 -4.91 7.02
C ILE A 471 -9.40 -4.64 8.37
N TYR A 472 -9.97 -3.45 8.52
CA TYR A 472 -10.58 -2.98 9.75
C TYR A 472 -12.05 -2.64 9.52
N ASP A 473 -12.90 -3.16 10.40
CA ASP A 473 -14.32 -2.80 10.47
C ASP A 473 -15.05 -3.03 9.12
N PHE A 474 -14.73 -4.11 8.41
CA PHE A 474 -15.37 -4.45 7.15
C PHE A 474 -16.66 -5.22 7.39
N LYS A 475 -17.74 -4.81 6.72
CA LYS A 475 -19.01 -5.52 6.77
C LYS A 475 -19.62 -5.64 5.38
N ALA A 476 -20.01 -6.84 5.01
CA ALA A 476 -20.69 -7.11 3.75
C ALA A 476 -21.68 -8.24 3.95
N THR A 477 -22.80 -8.20 3.22
CA THR A 477 -23.84 -9.21 3.27
C THR A 477 -24.17 -9.72 1.87
N LYS A 478 -24.68 -10.95 1.78
CA LYS A 478 -25.17 -11.58 0.54
C LYS A 478 -24.19 -11.59 -0.65
N CYS A 479 -22.90 -11.33 -0.44
CA CYS A 479 -21.89 -11.53 -1.47
C CYS A 479 -21.80 -13.02 -1.79
N ARG A 480 -21.36 -13.39 -3.00
CA ARG A 480 -20.95 -14.79 -3.24
C ARG A 480 -19.83 -15.18 -2.27
N THR A 481 -18.88 -14.27 -2.03
CA THR A 481 -17.91 -14.36 -0.92
C THR A 481 -17.43 -12.98 -0.51
N GLU A 482 -17.63 -12.58 0.74
CA GLU A 482 -17.29 -11.25 1.22
C GLU A 482 -15.78 -10.98 1.26
N LEU A 483 -14.98 -11.98 1.63
CA LEU A 483 -13.52 -11.89 1.62
C LEU A 483 -12.90 -13.16 1.04
N ASP A 484 -12.27 -13.07 -0.12
CA ASP A 484 -11.54 -14.20 -0.74
C ASP A 484 -10.42 -13.65 -1.62
N GLY A 485 -9.57 -14.54 -2.10
CA GLY A 485 -8.64 -14.24 -3.16
C GLY A 485 -7.53 -15.28 -3.22
N ARG A 486 -6.49 -15.00 -4.01
CA ARG A 486 -5.51 -16.01 -4.43
C ARG A 486 -4.10 -15.60 -4.07
N HIS A 487 -3.32 -16.50 -3.48
CA HIS A 487 -1.89 -16.24 -3.19
C HIS A 487 -1.65 -14.97 -2.36
N ALA A 488 -2.61 -14.59 -1.51
CA ALA A 488 -2.43 -13.50 -0.57
C ALA A 488 -1.63 -14.00 0.64
N ALA A 489 -0.74 -13.16 1.15
CA ALA A 489 0.12 -13.43 2.28
C ALA A 489 -0.06 -12.36 3.36
N ASN A 490 0.08 -12.71 4.64
CA ASN A 490 -0.08 -11.79 5.77
C ASN A 490 -1.36 -10.95 5.68
N VAL A 491 -2.50 -11.61 5.84
CA VAL A 491 -3.81 -10.95 5.79
C VAL A 491 -4.38 -10.88 7.19
N PHE A 492 -4.60 -9.67 7.68
CA PHE A 492 -5.07 -9.41 9.04
C PHE A 492 -6.42 -8.71 9.01
N VAL A 493 -7.43 -9.36 9.59
CA VAL A 493 -8.82 -8.88 9.62
C VAL A 493 -9.22 -8.62 11.05
N PHE A 494 -9.71 -7.41 11.32
CA PHE A 494 -10.05 -6.93 12.66
C PHE A 494 -11.45 -6.35 12.69
N ASN A 495 -12.22 -6.68 13.74
CA ASN A 495 -13.52 -6.05 14.03
C ASN A 495 -14.56 -6.17 12.89
N SER A 496 -14.39 -7.16 12.01
CA SER A 496 -15.19 -7.32 10.79
C SER A 496 -16.32 -8.33 10.94
N LYS A 497 -17.40 -8.15 10.16
CA LYS A 497 -18.57 -9.03 10.11
C LYS A 497 -18.84 -9.52 8.68
N LEU A 498 -18.77 -10.83 8.43
CA LEU A 498 -18.80 -11.39 7.07
C LEU A 498 -19.72 -12.61 7.01
N ASN A 499 -20.42 -12.85 5.90
CA ASN A 499 -21.04 -14.17 5.74
C ASN A 499 -20.02 -15.22 5.31
N LYS A 500 -19.14 -14.90 4.38
CA LYS A 500 -18.19 -15.89 3.87
C LYS A 500 -16.81 -15.28 3.72
N ALA A 501 -15.84 -15.94 4.35
CA ALA A 501 -14.43 -15.62 4.22
C ALA A 501 -13.65 -16.85 3.75
N GLY A 502 -12.54 -16.65 3.05
CA GLY A 502 -11.74 -17.76 2.57
C GLY A 502 -10.48 -17.32 1.87
N SER A 503 -9.81 -18.32 1.30
CA SER A 503 -8.65 -18.10 0.46
C SER A 503 -8.49 -19.27 -0.50
N HIS A 504 -7.92 -18.98 -1.66
CA HIS A 504 -7.39 -19.96 -2.58
C HIS A 504 -5.87 -19.86 -2.51
N TRP A 505 -5.27 -20.68 -1.65
CA TRP A 505 -3.82 -20.65 -1.41
C TRP A 505 -3.36 -19.37 -0.69
N GLY A 506 -4.01 -19.04 0.43
CA GLY A 506 -3.57 -17.95 1.31
C GLY A 506 -2.43 -18.35 2.24
N ASN A 507 -1.65 -17.39 2.72
CA ASN A 507 -0.58 -17.61 3.69
C ASN A 507 -0.69 -16.65 4.88
N ASN A 508 -0.74 -17.17 6.10
CA ASN A 508 -0.78 -16.39 7.33
C ASN A 508 -1.99 -15.44 7.40
N PHE A 509 -3.18 -16.02 7.36
CA PHE A 509 -4.43 -15.29 7.58
C PHE A 509 -4.76 -15.24 9.06
N LYS A 510 -5.15 -14.07 9.55
CA LYS A 510 -5.55 -13.87 10.93
C LYS A 510 -6.85 -13.07 11.01
N PHE A 511 -7.82 -13.63 11.71
CA PHE A 511 -9.06 -12.95 12.07
C PHE A 511 -9.03 -12.70 13.57
N LYS A 512 -9.25 -11.46 13.99
CA LYS A 512 -9.31 -11.07 15.40
C LYS A 512 -10.52 -10.22 15.69
N ASN A 513 -11.29 -10.58 16.73
CA ASN A 513 -12.53 -9.89 17.09
C ASN A 513 -13.52 -9.83 15.91
N CYS A 514 -13.70 -10.96 15.22
CA CYS A 514 -14.52 -11.05 14.01
C CYS A 514 -15.74 -11.95 14.22
N GLU A 515 -16.81 -11.67 13.48
CA GLU A 515 -18.01 -12.50 13.41
C GLU A 515 -18.21 -12.97 11.96
N VAL A 516 -18.14 -14.28 11.71
CA VAL A 516 -18.24 -14.83 10.37
C VAL A 516 -19.25 -15.99 10.33
N GLN A 517 -20.06 -16.05 9.28
CA GLN A 517 -20.92 -17.21 9.06
C GLN A 517 -20.08 -18.43 8.64
N ASP A 518 -19.38 -18.39 7.52
CA ASP A 518 -18.59 -19.52 6.99
C ASP A 518 -17.14 -19.12 6.64
N ILE A 519 -16.19 -20.00 6.97
CA ILE A 519 -14.79 -19.94 6.49
C ILE A 519 -14.51 -21.13 5.57
N VAL A 520 -13.92 -20.86 4.40
CA VAL A 520 -13.50 -21.87 3.42
C VAL A 520 -12.04 -21.63 3.00
N TYR A 521 -11.11 -22.30 3.67
CA TYR A 521 -9.68 -21.97 3.62
C TYR A 521 -8.82 -23.01 2.89
N ALA A 522 -7.84 -22.53 2.11
CA ALA A 522 -6.77 -23.34 1.52
C ALA A 522 -5.46 -22.57 1.55
N GLY A 523 -4.34 -23.23 1.83
CA GLY A 523 -3.02 -22.61 1.94
C GLY A 523 -2.37 -22.80 3.31
N ARG A 524 -1.48 -21.89 3.70
CA ARG A 524 -0.62 -22.03 4.88
C ARG A 524 -1.06 -21.10 6.00
N ASN A 525 -1.00 -21.55 7.25
CA ASN A 525 -1.21 -20.74 8.47
C ASN A 525 -2.57 -20.00 8.56
N LEU A 526 -3.42 -20.39 9.51
CA LEU A 526 -4.70 -19.71 9.81
C LEU A 526 -4.81 -19.43 11.31
N SER A 527 -5.19 -18.21 11.67
CA SER A 527 -5.41 -17.79 13.05
C SER A 527 -6.82 -17.22 13.25
N LEU A 528 -7.54 -17.71 14.26
CA LEU A 528 -8.85 -17.21 14.68
C LEU A 528 -8.78 -16.83 16.17
N GLU A 529 -8.89 -15.55 16.50
CA GLU A 529 -8.76 -15.03 17.87
C GLU A 529 -9.97 -14.18 18.23
N ASP A 530 -10.55 -14.39 19.41
CA ASP A 530 -11.75 -13.67 19.87
C ASP A 530 -12.84 -13.70 18.79
N PHE A 531 -13.12 -14.90 18.29
CA PHE A 531 -13.82 -15.11 17.03
C PHE A 531 -15.20 -15.72 17.25
N LYS A 532 -16.20 -15.29 16.48
CA LYS A 532 -17.54 -15.87 16.49
C LYS A 532 -17.87 -16.49 15.15
N LEU A 533 -18.06 -17.81 15.14
CA LEU A 533 -18.39 -18.60 13.97
C LEU A 533 -19.83 -19.10 14.06
N HIS A 534 -20.68 -18.80 13.07
CA HIS A 534 -22.08 -19.23 13.09
C HIS A 534 -22.32 -20.53 12.31
N GLY A 535 -21.79 -20.59 11.09
CA GLY A 535 -21.77 -21.76 10.22
C GLY A 535 -20.46 -22.50 10.41
N PHE A 536 -19.74 -22.86 9.34
CA PHE A 536 -18.60 -23.80 9.44
C PHE A 536 -17.25 -23.15 9.16
N CYS A 537 -16.19 -23.73 9.72
CA CYS A 537 -14.82 -23.48 9.26
C CYS A 537 -14.35 -24.74 8.55
N SER A 538 -14.12 -24.66 7.25
CA SER A 538 -13.84 -25.83 6.41
C SER A 538 -12.61 -25.61 5.53
N ILE A 539 -12.03 -26.74 5.13
CA ILE A 539 -10.97 -26.78 4.15
C ILE A 539 -11.60 -26.95 2.78
N ARG A 540 -11.11 -26.17 1.82
CA ARG A 540 -11.60 -26.20 0.45
C ARG A 540 -11.48 -27.60 -0.14
N GLY A 541 -12.59 -28.18 -0.58
CA GLY A 541 -12.58 -29.48 -1.28
C GLY A 541 -11.96 -29.43 -2.68
N ASP A 542 -12.06 -28.29 -3.38
CA ASP A 542 -11.56 -28.11 -4.74
C ASP A 542 -10.03 -27.98 -4.84
N VAL A 543 -9.36 -27.70 -3.71
CA VAL A 543 -7.90 -27.64 -3.60
C VAL A 543 -7.38 -28.67 -2.60
N GLY A 544 -8.05 -28.84 -1.47
CA GLY A 544 -7.79 -29.90 -0.49
C GLY A 544 -6.48 -29.79 0.29
N TYR A 545 -5.80 -28.64 0.26
CA TYR A 545 -4.45 -28.51 0.82
C TYR A 545 -4.35 -27.35 1.82
N VAL A 546 -4.04 -27.67 3.07
CA VAL A 546 -3.67 -26.69 4.10
C VAL A 546 -2.44 -27.12 4.90
N SER A 547 -1.45 -26.24 5.04
CA SER A 547 -0.18 -26.51 5.74
C SER A 547 0.14 -25.46 6.81
N GLY A 548 1.24 -25.63 7.53
CA GLY A 548 1.64 -24.73 8.60
C GLY A 548 0.80 -24.91 9.86
N ARG A 549 0.36 -23.82 10.48
CA ARG A 549 -0.29 -23.82 11.78
C ARG A 549 -1.75 -23.36 11.71
N LEU A 550 -2.65 -24.12 12.34
CA LEU A 550 -3.93 -23.60 12.79
C LEU A 550 -3.79 -23.13 14.24
N TYR A 551 -4.18 -21.88 14.49
CA TYR A 551 -4.16 -21.27 15.81
C TYR A 551 -5.54 -20.71 16.14
N VAL A 552 -6.17 -21.20 17.22
CA VAL A 552 -7.52 -20.77 17.60
C VAL A 552 -7.55 -20.39 19.07
N ARG A 553 -8.04 -19.19 19.39
CA ARG A 553 -8.18 -18.68 20.76
C ARG A 553 -9.55 -18.03 20.94
N ASN A 554 -10.23 -18.37 22.04
CA ASN A 554 -11.50 -17.75 22.43
C ASN A 554 -12.53 -17.76 21.28
N LEU A 555 -12.82 -18.95 20.76
CA LEU A 555 -13.82 -19.14 19.70
C LEU A 555 -15.21 -19.37 20.33
N THR A 556 -16.20 -18.63 19.87
CA THR A 556 -17.61 -18.99 20.07
C THR A 556 -18.15 -19.60 18.78
N ALA A 557 -18.68 -20.82 18.83
CA ALA A 557 -19.17 -21.54 17.66
C ALA A 557 -20.63 -21.96 17.81
N LYS A 558 -21.47 -21.68 16.81
CA LYS A 558 -22.83 -22.26 16.69
C LYS A 558 -22.91 -23.44 15.71
N SER A 559 -21.77 -23.81 15.13
CA SER A 559 -21.69 -24.78 14.05
C SER A 559 -22.03 -26.21 14.45
N THR A 560 -22.36 -27.01 13.44
CA THR A 560 -22.31 -28.47 13.50
C THR A 560 -20.93 -29.04 13.14
N SER A 561 -20.08 -28.27 12.44
CA SER A 561 -18.70 -28.69 12.13
C SER A 561 -17.65 -27.58 12.20
N PHE A 562 -16.51 -27.93 12.81
CA PHE A 562 -15.30 -27.13 12.85
C PHE A 562 -14.15 -27.92 12.22
N LEU A 563 -13.38 -27.24 11.37
CA LEU A 563 -12.23 -27.76 10.64
C LEU A 563 -12.43 -29.15 10.00
N SER A 564 -13.41 -29.23 9.08
CA SER A 564 -13.65 -30.41 8.23
C SER A 564 -13.38 -30.08 6.76
N PHE A 565 -13.25 -31.09 5.91
CA PHE A 565 -13.32 -30.85 4.46
C PHE A 565 -14.75 -30.44 4.06
N SER A 566 -14.88 -29.49 3.14
CA SER A 566 -16.20 -29.09 2.60
C SER A 566 -16.85 -30.18 1.74
N SER A 567 -16.05 -31.09 1.20
CA SER A 567 -16.47 -32.27 0.43
C SER A 567 -15.36 -33.34 0.51
N PRO A 568 -15.66 -34.64 0.31
CA PRO A 568 -14.63 -35.67 0.27
C PRO A 568 -13.54 -35.34 -0.76
N PRO A 569 -12.24 -35.41 -0.39
CA PRO A 569 -11.16 -35.20 -1.35
C PRO A 569 -11.17 -36.33 -2.40
N VAL A 570 -11.13 -35.94 -3.67
CA VAL A 570 -11.21 -36.88 -4.80
C VAL A 570 -9.92 -37.71 -4.91
N ALA A 571 -10.08 -39.02 -5.13
CA ALA A 571 -8.99 -39.96 -5.43
C ALA A 571 -8.19 -39.52 -6.65
N ASP A 572 -6.87 -39.76 -6.67
CA ASP A 572 -6.01 -39.66 -7.87
C ASP A 572 -5.92 -38.30 -8.58
N PHE A 573 -6.76 -37.32 -8.25
CA PHE A 573 -6.80 -36.02 -8.93
C PHE A 573 -5.55 -35.17 -8.64
N PHE A 574 -4.93 -35.39 -7.50
CA PHE A 574 -3.89 -34.50 -7.03
C PHE A 574 -2.54 -35.21 -6.92
N THR A 575 -1.51 -34.57 -7.45
CA THR A 575 -0.13 -35.08 -7.48
C THR A 575 0.58 -35.07 -6.12
N LYS A 576 0.03 -34.38 -5.12
CA LYS A 576 0.59 -34.26 -3.76
C LYS A 576 -0.38 -34.82 -2.71
N PRO A 577 0.13 -35.41 -1.60
CA PRO A 577 -0.69 -35.77 -0.46
C PRO A 577 -1.47 -34.57 0.11
N ARG A 578 -2.69 -34.84 0.58
CA ARG A 578 -3.57 -33.87 1.24
C ARG A 578 -3.10 -33.57 2.66
N ARG A 579 -3.40 -32.39 3.20
CA ARG A 579 -2.92 -31.94 4.53
C ARG A 579 -4.05 -31.25 5.32
N LEU A 580 -4.01 -31.38 6.64
CA LEU A 580 -4.92 -30.74 7.62
C LEU A 580 -4.12 -29.88 8.61
N PHE A 581 -3.27 -28.99 8.11
CA PHE A 581 -2.23 -28.27 8.87
C PHE A 581 -1.15 -29.20 9.46
N ASP A 582 0.05 -28.66 9.63
CA ASP A 582 1.16 -29.39 10.26
C ASP A 582 1.07 -29.32 11.79
N VAL A 583 0.56 -28.21 12.32
CA VAL A 583 0.37 -27.96 13.76
C VAL A 583 -1.05 -27.46 14.01
N ILE A 584 -1.75 -28.11 14.93
CA ILE A 584 -3.07 -27.69 15.39
C ILE A 584 -2.95 -27.27 16.85
N ASP A 585 -3.35 -26.03 17.13
CA ASP A 585 -3.28 -25.46 18.47
C ASP A 585 -4.57 -24.66 18.76
N ILE A 586 -5.48 -25.30 19.47
CA ILE A 586 -6.81 -24.78 19.79
C ILE A 586 -6.95 -24.68 21.30
N ASP A 587 -7.35 -23.51 21.78
CA ASP A 587 -7.51 -23.22 23.21
C ASP A 587 -8.70 -22.28 23.43
N GLY A 588 -9.67 -22.71 24.22
CA GLY A 588 -10.84 -21.91 24.56
C GLY A 588 -11.85 -21.87 23.42
N VAL A 589 -12.71 -22.89 23.36
CA VAL A 589 -13.86 -22.90 22.43
C VAL A 589 -15.15 -23.14 23.21
N ASN A 590 -16.11 -22.25 23.02
CA ASN A 590 -17.47 -22.37 23.52
C ASN A 590 -18.42 -22.71 22.36
N CYS A 591 -18.98 -23.92 22.36
CA CYS A 591 -19.93 -24.39 21.37
C CYS A 591 -21.36 -24.19 21.88
N GLU A 592 -22.06 -23.20 21.34
CA GLU A 592 -23.46 -22.92 21.68
C GLU A 592 -24.44 -23.88 21.00
N GLY A 593 -24.05 -24.47 19.85
CA GLY A 593 -24.83 -25.43 19.06
C GLY A 593 -24.49 -26.91 19.31
N ASP A 594 -25.15 -27.82 18.59
CA ASP A 594 -24.79 -29.25 18.53
C ASP A 594 -23.60 -29.45 17.59
N MET A 595 -22.39 -29.17 18.08
CA MET A 595 -21.14 -29.40 17.35
C MET A 595 -20.87 -30.91 17.27
N GLN A 596 -20.94 -31.48 16.07
CA GLN A 596 -20.78 -32.91 15.83
C GLN A 596 -19.35 -33.29 15.44
N ILE A 597 -18.74 -32.47 14.58
CA ILE A 597 -17.36 -32.68 14.11
C ILE A 597 -16.53 -31.49 14.53
N PHE A 598 -15.64 -31.66 15.49
CA PHE A 598 -14.77 -30.56 15.92
C PHE A 598 -13.47 -30.48 15.10
N TYR A 599 -13.00 -31.64 14.62
CA TYR A 599 -11.80 -31.71 13.82
C TYR A 599 -11.78 -33.01 12.99
N GLY A 600 -11.51 -32.87 11.68
CA GLY A 600 -11.28 -33.97 10.75
C GLY A 600 -12.48 -34.28 9.85
N TYR A 601 -12.38 -35.37 9.08
CA TYR A 601 -13.50 -35.85 8.25
C TYR A 601 -13.54 -37.38 8.14
N SER A 602 -14.71 -37.97 8.42
CA SER A 602 -14.99 -39.42 8.32
C SER A 602 -15.59 -39.77 6.95
N ALA A 603 -14.77 -39.76 5.91
CA ALA A 603 -15.04 -40.58 4.72
C ALA A 603 -13.76 -41.31 4.35
N THR A 604 -13.88 -42.55 3.87
CA THR A 604 -12.78 -43.32 3.29
C THR A 604 -12.04 -42.47 2.28
N PRO A 605 -10.79 -42.02 2.55
CA PRO A 605 -10.04 -41.34 1.52
C PRO A 605 -9.50 -42.42 0.59
N LEU A 606 -9.85 -42.29 -0.69
CA LEU A 606 -9.13 -42.92 -1.79
C LEU A 606 -7.79 -42.19 -2.09
N SER A 607 -7.40 -41.19 -1.30
CA SER A 607 -6.21 -40.34 -1.53
C SER A 607 -5.25 -40.31 -0.32
N LYS A 608 -3.95 -40.16 -0.61
CA LYS A 608 -2.85 -40.08 0.37
C LYS A 608 -2.93 -38.78 1.18
N MET A 609 -2.78 -38.87 2.52
CA MET A 609 -2.82 -37.73 3.46
C MET A 609 -1.46 -37.55 4.17
N ILE A 610 -1.17 -36.36 4.69
CA ILE A 610 -0.09 -36.11 5.66
C ILE A 610 -0.76 -35.68 6.96
N ALA A 611 -0.44 -36.40 8.03
CA ALA A 611 -0.97 -36.14 9.36
C ALA A 611 -0.26 -34.96 10.03
N PRO A 612 -0.95 -34.18 10.88
CA PRO A 612 -0.30 -33.14 11.68
C PRO A 612 0.80 -33.73 12.57
N ARG A 613 1.93 -33.04 12.67
CA ARG A 613 3.02 -33.45 13.58
C ARG A 613 2.77 -33.06 15.03
N LYS A 614 1.76 -32.22 15.29
CA LYS A 614 1.33 -31.80 16.62
C LYS A 614 -0.15 -31.43 16.63
N ILE A 615 -0.90 -31.99 17.56
CA ILE A 615 -2.29 -31.66 17.85
C ILE A 615 -2.40 -31.31 19.34
N ASN A 616 -2.86 -30.11 19.63
CA ASN A 616 -3.13 -29.64 20.99
C ASN A 616 -4.50 -28.96 21.00
N ILE A 617 -5.46 -29.57 21.68
CA ILE A 617 -6.83 -29.06 21.81
C ILE A 617 -7.19 -29.01 23.29
N LYS A 618 -7.47 -27.82 23.80
CA LYS A 618 -7.77 -27.64 25.21
C LYS A 618 -8.90 -26.65 25.49
N ASN A 619 -9.53 -26.82 26.65
CA ASN A 619 -10.56 -25.92 27.17
C ASN A 619 -11.73 -25.79 26.18
N ILE A 620 -12.38 -26.92 25.89
CA ILE A 620 -13.51 -27.00 24.99
C ILE A 620 -14.77 -27.22 25.81
N ASP A 621 -15.75 -26.33 25.67
CA ASP A 621 -17.05 -26.46 26.29
C ASP A 621 -18.12 -26.64 25.20
N ALA A 622 -18.74 -27.81 25.15
CA ALA A 622 -19.76 -28.16 24.16
C ALA A 622 -20.97 -28.85 24.82
N PRO A 623 -21.67 -28.17 25.73
CA PRO A 623 -22.71 -28.78 26.57
C PRO A 623 -23.92 -29.29 25.77
N ASN A 624 -24.13 -28.77 24.56
CA ASN A 624 -25.24 -29.18 23.69
C ASN A 624 -24.86 -30.28 22.69
N SER A 625 -23.56 -30.60 22.58
CA SER A 625 -23.09 -31.64 21.65
C SER A 625 -23.40 -33.04 22.15
N LYS A 626 -24.18 -33.79 21.36
CA LYS A 626 -24.50 -35.21 21.67
C LYS A 626 -23.31 -36.12 21.46
N THR A 627 -22.55 -35.85 20.40
CA THR A 627 -21.27 -36.50 20.12
C THR A 627 -20.33 -35.44 19.61
N LEU A 628 -19.22 -35.20 20.31
CA LEU A 628 -18.18 -34.32 19.83
C LEU A 628 -17.06 -35.17 19.23
N ALA A 629 -17.01 -35.32 17.91
CA ALA A 629 -15.96 -36.09 17.26
C ALA A 629 -14.69 -35.25 17.07
N ILE A 630 -13.60 -35.71 17.67
CA ILE A 630 -12.24 -35.21 17.45
C ILE A 630 -11.47 -36.29 16.70
N SER A 631 -10.76 -35.88 15.64
CA SER A 631 -9.95 -36.78 14.81
C SER A 631 -10.77 -37.77 14.00
N SER A 632 -11.78 -37.34 13.26
CA SER A 632 -12.47 -38.26 12.32
C SER A 632 -11.64 -38.66 11.08
N VAL A 633 -10.34 -38.31 11.03
CA VAL A 633 -9.47 -38.55 9.87
C VAL A 633 -9.04 -40.02 9.83
N LEU A 634 -9.52 -40.74 8.84
CA LEU A 634 -8.96 -42.05 8.48
C LEU A 634 -7.57 -41.81 7.86
N LEU A 635 -6.52 -42.12 8.61
CA LEU A 635 -5.12 -42.01 8.16
C LEU A 635 -4.66 -43.29 7.46
N ASP A 636 -5.60 -44.12 7.00
CA ASP A 636 -5.41 -45.40 6.32
C ASP A 636 -4.44 -45.32 5.11
N GLN A 637 -4.19 -44.13 4.57
CA GLN A 637 -3.25 -43.87 3.47
C GLN A 637 -2.19 -42.82 3.81
N ALA A 638 -2.05 -42.40 5.07
CA ALA A 638 -1.07 -41.39 5.45
C ALA A 638 0.34 -41.97 5.61
N ASP A 639 1.35 -41.15 5.30
CA ASP A 639 2.74 -41.49 5.59
C ASP A 639 2.98 -41.53 7.10
N LYS A 640 3.72 -42.53 7.56
CA LYS A 640 4.16 -42.61 8.96
C LYS A 640 5.14 -41.50 9.32
N PHE A 641 5.19 -41.12 10.59
CA PHE A 641 6.12 -40.11 11.07
C PHE A 641 7.58 -40.60 11.05
N SER A 642 8.52 -39.66 10.92
CA SER A 642 9.95 -39.91 11.12
C SER A 642 10.36 -40.00 12.58
N LYS A 643 9.51 -39.50 13.49
CA LYS A 643 9.59 -39.56 14.96
C LYS A 643 8.19 -39.41 15.55
N SER A 644 7.99 -39.78 16.80
CA SER A 644 6.70 -39.63 17.48
C SER A 644 6.14 -38.20 17.41
N ALA A 645 4.83 -38.09 17.17
CA ALA A 645 4.10 -36.83 17.11
C ALA A 645 3.29 -36.57 18.40
N GLU A 646 3.06 -35.31 18.74
CA GLU A 646 2.31 -34.94 19.95
C GLU A 646 0.80 -34.90 19.68
N TYR A 647 0.02 -35.51 20.56
CA TYR A 647 -1.44 -35.44 20.54
C TYR A 647 -1.97 -35.20 21.97
N SER A 648 -2.49 -34.01 22.25
CA SER A 648 -3.05 -33.67 23.56
C SER A 648 -4.49 -33.16 23.45
N LEU A 649 -5.36 -33.73 24.28
CA LEU A 649 -6.73 -33.31 24.52
C LEU A 649 -6.91 -33.03 26.01
N GLU A 650 -7.30 -31.81 26.37
CA GLU A 650 -7.37 -31.40 27.77
C GLU A 650 -8.63 -30.58 28.08
N ASN A 651 -9.28 -30.85 29.21
CA ASN A 651 -10.44 -30.07 29.68
C ASN A 651 -11.54 -29.97 28.61
N ILE A 652 -12.05 -31.11 28.15
CA ILE A 652 -13.11 -31.18 27.14
C ILE A 652 -14.42 -31.60 27.79
N ASN A 653 -15.37 -30.67 27.83
CA ASN A 653 -16.73 -30.88 28.30
C ASN A 653 -17.70 -31.04 27.13
N THR A 654 -18.60 -32.02 27.22
CA THR A 654 -19.60 -32.31 26.20
C THR A 654 -20.86 -32.85 26.85
N GLY A 655 -22.03 -32.47 26.32
CA GLY A 655 -23.33 -32.93 26.83
C GLY A 655 -23.54 -34.44 26.74
N GLY A 656 -23.08 -35.05 25.64
CA GLY A 656 -23.09 -36.50 25.47
C GLY A 656 -21.71 -37.10 25.71
N TYR A 657 -20.92 -37.32 24.64
CA TYR A 657 -19.57 -37.86 24.77
C TYR A 657 -18.59 -37.34 23.71
N LEU A 658 -17.32 -37.27 24.09
CA LEU A 658 -16.18 -37.05 23.21
C LEU A 658 -15.86 -38.35 22.48
N GLN A 659 -15.79 -38.30 21.16
CA GLN A 659 -15.37 -39.44 20.35
C GLN A 659 -14.02 -39.16 19.70
N ILE A 660 -13.04 -40.02 20.00
CA ILE A 660 -11.72 -40.00 19.37
C ILE A 660 -11.70 -41.11 18.32
N LEU A 661 -11.52 -40.76 17.06
CA LEU A 661 -11.38 -41.71 15.96
C LEU A 661 -9.92 -41.75 15.50
N GLY A 662 -9.40 -42.94 15.21
CA GLY A 662 -8.04 -43.11 14.71
C GLY A 662 -7.89 -44.48 14.05
N ARG A 663 -7.65 -44.50 12.74
CA ARG A 663 -7.31 -45.75 12.02
C ARG A 663 -5.98 -45.58 11.30
N GLY A 664 -5.19 -46.66 11.32
CA GLY A 664 -3.74 -46.68 11.23
C GLY A 664 -3.07 -46.10 9.98
N PHE A 665 -1.77 -45.80 10.08
CA PHE A 665 -0.89 -45.48 8.95
C PHE A 665 -0.47 -46.76 8.20
N LYS A 666 -1.00 -47.00 6.99
CA LYS A 666 -0.80 -48.27 6.27
C LYS A 666 0.52 -48.39 5.48
N ASN A 667 1.16 -47.28 5.10
CA ASN A 667 2.33 -47.28 4.23
C ASN A 667 3.65 -47.11 5.00
N GLY A 668 4.56 -48.10 4.89
CA GLY A 668 5.98 -47.98 5.29
C GLY A 668 6.42 -48.75 6.55
N ILE A 669 7.74 -49.01 6.62
CA ILE A 669 8.48 -49.79 7.65
C ILE A 669 8.71 -48.98 8.96
N SER A 670 8.22 -47.74 9.07
CA SER A 670 8.42 -46.90 10.27
C SER A 670 7.61 -47.40 11.47
N GLN A 671 8.12 -47.17 12.68
CA GLN A 671 7.53 -47.58 13.97
C GLN A 671 6.79 -46.48 14.74
N TYR A 672 6.80 -45.23 14.23
CA TYR A 672 6.33 -44.07 14.99
C TYR A 672 4.87 -43.68 14.73
N ALA A 673 4.16 -43.30 15.78
CA ALA A 673 2.79 -42.82 15.77
C ALA A 673 2.60 -41.62 16.73
N TYR A 674 1.37 -41.31 17.16
CA TYR A 674 1.15 -40.25 18.15
C TYR A 674 1.45 -40.72 19.58
N LYS A 675 2.06 -39.83 20.38
CA LYS A 675 2.04 -39.89 21.85
C LYS A 675 0.80 -39.14 22.33
N GLY A 676 -0.22 -39.90 22.71
CA GLY A 676 -1.52 -39.40 23.14
C GLY A 676 -1.52 -38.99 24.61
N ARG A 677 -2.15 -37.87 24.91
CA ARG A 677 -2.49 -37.44 26.27
C ARG A 677 -3.94 -36.97 26.28
N ILE A 678 -4.74 -37.58 27.14
CA ILE A 678 -6.16 -37.26 27.33
C ILE A 678 -6.33 -36.93 28.81
N LEU A 679 -6.54 -35.67 29.14
CA LEU A 679 -6.62 -35.17 30.51
C LEU A 679 -7.98 -34.50 30.78
N ASN A 680 -8.64 -34.89 31.86
CA ASN A 680 -9.83 -34.19 32.37
C ASN A 680 -10.90 -33.99 31.28
N CYS A 681 -11.14 -35.04 30.50
CA CYS A 681 -12.21 -35.06 29.51
C CYS A 681 -13.46 -35.71 30.11
N GLY A 682 -14.63 -35.29 29.66
CA GLY A 682 -15.92 -35.88 30.05
C GLY A 682 -16.06 -37.34 29.60
N ARG A 683 -17.31 -37.78 29.36
CA ARG A 683 -17.56 -39.12 28.81
C ARG A 683 -16.80 -39.26 27.48
N THR A 684 -15.89 -40.22 27.38
CA THR A 684 -14.96 -40.36 26.26
C THR A 684 -15.00 -41.76 25.67
N HIS A 685 -15.20 -41.84 24.35
CA HIS A 685 -15.11 -43.06 23.55
C HIS A 685 -13.83 -42.99 22.71
N ILE A 686 -12.88 -43.89 23.00
CA ILE A 686 -11.61 -43.99 22.29
C ILE A 686 -11.70 -45.09 21.23
N ARG A 687 -11.73 -44.72 19.96
CA ARG A 687 -11.75 -45.63 18.82
C ARG A 687 -10.49 -45.40 17.97
N ALA A 688 -9.35 -45.75 18.55
CA ALA A 688 -8.04 -45.61 17.93
C ALA A 688 -7.27 -46.94 17.92
N ASP A 689 -6.63 -47.27 16.79
CA ASP A 689 -5.77 -48.46 16.67
C ASP A 689 -4.34 -48.21 17.24
N ALA A 690 -3.57 -49.28 17.50
CA ALA A 690 -2.16 -49.19 17.99
C ALA A 690 -1.23 -48.47 17.02
N SER A 691 -1.57 -48.54 15.74
CA SER A 691 -0.83 -47.80 14.71
C SER A 691 -1.13 -46.31 14.75
N TYR A 692 -2.19 -45.86 15.45
CA TYR A 692 -2.51 -44.44 15.61
C TYR A 692 -1.86 -43.84 16.86
N PHE A 693 -1.97 -44.51 18.01
CA PHE A 693 -1.27 -44.15 19.25
C PHE A 693 -0.20 -45.18 19.57
N GLU A 694 1.08 -44.76 19.55
CA GLU A 694 2.16 -45.62 20.04
C GLU A 694 2.21 -45.61 21.57
N GLU A 695 1.94 -44.48 22.20
CA GLU A 695 1.84 -44.33 23.66
C GLU A 695 0.61 -43.51 23.96
N MET A 696 -0.04 -43.77 25.09
CA MET A 696 -1.22 -42.99 25.49
C MET A 696 -1.33 -42.86 27.00
N GLU A 697 -1.45 -41.63 27.50
CA GLU A 697 -1.86 -41.35 28.87
C GLU A 697 -3.30 -40.88 28.93
N VAL A 698 -4.12 -41.50 29.77
CA VAL A 698 -5.50 -41.08 30.06
C VAL A 698 -5.62 -40.79 31.55
N ILE A 699 -5.96 -39.56 31.88
CA ILE A 699 -5.92 -39.03 33.26
C ILE A 699 -7.23 -38.31 33.57
N ASP A 700 -7.79 -38.57 34.76
CA ASP A 700 -8.99 -37.89 35.28
C ASP A 700 -10.17 -37.87 34.29
N THR A 701 -10.34 -38.95 33.51
CA THR A 701 -11.29 -39.01 32.39
C THR A 701 -12.25 -40.19 32.57
N LYS A 702 -13.51 -40.02 32.15
CA LYS A 702 -14.51 -41.11 32.15
C LYS A 702 -14.54 -41.82 30.80
N VAL A 703 -14.00 -43.03 30.71
CA VAL A 703 -13.95 -43.83 29.48
C VAL A 703 -15.18 -44.72 29.37
N ILE A 704 -15.99 -44.51 28.33
CA ILE A 704 -17.25 -45.25 28.13
C ILE A 704 -17.16 -46.38 27.10
N ALA A 705 -16.15 -46.34 26.23
CA ALA A 705 -15.80 -47.41 25.30
C ALA A 705 -14.36 -47.22 24.81
N HIS A 706 -13.63 -48.31 24.62
CA HIS A 706 -12.31 -48.31 23.99
C HIS A 706 -12.13 -49.55 23.12
N ASN A 707 -12.25 -49.41 21.80
CA ASN A 707 -12.21 -50.54 20.86
C ASN A 707 -10.83 -51.24 20.82
N LYS A 708 -10.83 -52.53 20.45
CA LYS A 708 -9.63 -53.36 20.34
C LYS A 708 -8.55 -52.72 19.46
N VAL A 709 -7.44 -52.40 20.10
CA VAL A 709 -6.16 -52.07 19.49
C VAL A 709 -5.68 -53.30 18.68
N ASN A 710 -5.73 -53.25 17.34
CA ASN A 710 -5.28 -54.38 16.51
C ASN A 710 -3.74 -54.43 16.50
N ILE A 711 -3.14 -55.22 17.39
CA ILE A 711 -1.68 -55.36 17.60
C ILE A 711 -1.01 -56.23 16.52
N SER A 712 -1.67 -56.53 15.41
CA SER A 712 -1.16 -57.45 14.37
C SER A 712 0.08 -56.93 13.62
N THR A 713 0.57 -55.73 13.95
CA THR A 713 1.88 -55.24 13.53
C THR A 713 2.71 -54.82 14.76
N PRO A 714 3.92 -55.35 14.95
CA PRO A 714 4.79 -54.96 16.05
C PRO A 714 5.38 -53.57 15.76
N LEU A 715 4.63 -52.52 16.08
CA LEU A 715 5.19 -51.18 16.26
C LEU A 715 5.64 -51.12 17.72
N GLY A 716 6.93 -50.90 17.93
CA GLY A 716 7.63 -51.27 19.16
C GLY A 716 6.98 -50.77 20.45
N ILE A 717 6.83 -51.69 21.43
CA ILE A 717 6.81 -51.44 22.89
C ILE A 717 5.94 -50.30 23.45
N GLY A 718 4.96 -49.81 22.70
CA GLY A 718 4.04 -48.75 23.11
C GLY A 718 3.28 -49.02 24.41
N GLU A 719 3.18 -48.03 25.29
CA GLU A 719 2.65 -48.17 26.66
C GLU A 719 1.45 -47.25 26.89
N TYR A 720 0.34 -47.82 27.37
CA TYR A 720 -0.87 -47.08 27.69
C TYR A 720 -1.02 -46.95 29.20
N ILE A 721 -1.16 -45.75 29.74
CA ILE A 721 -1.24 -45.48 31.18
C ILE A 721 -2.60 -44.84 31.50
N TYR A 722 -3.28 -45.37 32.51
CA TYR A 722 -4.56 -44.84 32.99
C TYR A 722 -4.40 -44.43 34.46
N LYS A 723 -4.76 -43.18 34.79
CA LYS A 723 -4.65 -42.62 36.15
C LYS A 723 -5.97 -41.96 36.55
N ASN A 724 -6.55 -42.37 37.66
CA ASN A 724 -7.84 -41.84 38.16
C ASN A 724 -8.97 -41.94 37.12
N VAL A 725 -8.98 -42.99 36.31
CA VAL A 725 -9.94 -43.18 35.22
C VAL A 725 -11.15 -43.96 35.71
N ILE A 726 -12.35 -43.52 35.32
CA ILE A 726 -13.58 -44.28 35.51
C ILE A 726 -13.90 -44.97 34.19
N PHE A 727 -13.82 -46.29 34.17
CA PHE A 727 -14.31 -47.11 33.07
C PHE A 727 -15.79 -47.41 33.32
N ASP A 728 -16.68 -46.85 32.51
CA ASP A 728 -18.13 -46.96 32.70
C ASP A 728 -18.80 -47.26 31.36
N HIS A 729 -18.87 -48.55 31.03
CA HIS A 729 -19.31 -48.98 29.71
C HIS A 729 -20.74 -48.51 29.37
N ASP A 730 -20.89 -47.87 28.21
CA ASP A 730 -22.18 -47.46 27.65
C ASP A 730 -22.71 -48.52 26.67
N ASN A 731 -23.73 -49.27 27.10
CA ASN A 731 -24.30 -50.39 26.36
C ASN A 731 -24.98 -50.00 25.03
N SER A 732 -25.25 -48.72 24.79
CA SER A 732 -25.83 -48.24 23.53
C SER A 732 -24.83 -48.16 22.38
N LEU A 733 -23.52 -48.21 22.67
CA LEU A 733 -22.46 -48.17 21.67
C LEU A 733 -22.17 -49.60 21.16
N SER A 734 -22.90 -50.04 20.11
CA SER A 734 -22.88 -51.43 19.64
C SER A 734 -21.55 -51.88 19.00
N ASN A 735 -20.80 -52.71 19.70
CA ASN A 735 -20.26 -53.99 19.24
C ASN A 735 -19.74 -54.74 20.46
N ILE A 736 -20.12 -56.01 20.55
CA ILE A 736 -20.05 -56.88 21.73
C ILE A 736 -18.65 -56.83 22.36
N ALA A 737 -18.58 -56.16 23.51
CA ALA A 737 -17.48 -56.18 24.47
C ALA A 737 -16.17 -55.59 23.88
N LEU A 738 -15.52 -54.62 24.50
CA LEU A 738 -14.43 -54.86 25.44
C LEU A 738 -13.72 -53.50 25.55
N ILE A 739 -13.49 -52.96 26.75
CA ILE A 739 -12.33 -52.10 26.95
C ILE A 739 -11.12 -53.04 26.81
N ASN A 740 -10.71 -53.30 25.58
CA ASN A 740 -9.70 -54.30 25.24
C ASN A 740 -8.33 -53.65 25.20
N VAL A 741 -7.83 -53.31 26.37
CA VAL A 741 -6.59 -52.54 26.53
C VAL A 741 -5.54 -53.42 27.16
N GLU A 742 -4.50 -53.77 26.40
CA GLU A 742 -3.28 -54.36 26.94
C GLU A 742 -2.38 -53.23 27.46
N THR A 743 -1.99 -53.27 28.75
CA THR A 743 -1.04 -52.29 29.32
C THR A 743 0.01 -52.95 30.21
N LYS A 744 1.29 -52.64 29.91
CA LYS A 744 2.47 -53.07 30.66
C LYS A 744 2.88 -52.10 31.78
N LYS A 745 2.44 -50.83 31.75
CA LYS A 745 2.72 -49.82 32.80
C LYS A 745 1.54 -49.57 33.75
N GLY A 746 0.39 -50.18 33.45
CA GLY A 746 -0.67 -50.45 34.40
C GLY A 746 -1.73 -49.34 34.56
N MET A 747 -2.74 -49.68 35.37
CA MET A 747 -3.86 -48.81 35.72
C MET A 747 -3.73 -48.40 37.19
N MET A 748 -3.77 -47.09 37.49
CA MET A 748 -3.59 -46.49 38.82
C MET A 748 -4.87 -45.76 39.27
N ASN A 749 -5.37 -46.10 40.48
CA ASN A 749 -6.58 -45.49 41.06
C ASN A 749 -7.81 -45.49 40.12
N CYS A 750 -7.98 -46.53 39.30
CA CYS A 750 -9.09 -46.61 38.35
C CYS A 750 -10.33 -47.28 38.97
N GLU A 751 -11.53 -46.88 38.54
CA GLU A 751 -12.80 -47.51 38.92
C GLU A 751 -13.45 -48.19 37.72
N TYR A 752 -13.91 -49.43 37.88
CA TYR A 752 -14.65 -50.17 36.86
C TYR A 752 -16.13 -50.26 37.21
N ARG A 753 -16.98 -49.82 36.28
CA ARG A 753 -18.45 -49.85 36.32
C ARG A 753 -18.95 -50.57 35.07
N ASN A 754 -20.01 -51.38 35.23
CA ASN A 754 -20.62 -52.20 34.18
C ASN A 754 -19.65 -53.23 33.55
N ASN A 755 -20.06 -53.90 32.47
CA ASN A 755 -19.30 -54.99 31.84
C ASN A 755 -17.93 -54.50 31.34
N PHE A 756 -16.87 -55.11 31.86
CA PHE A 756 -15.49 -54.95 31.41
C PHE A 756 -15.00 -56.29 30.92
N SER A 757 -14.31 -56.34 29.79
CA SER A 757 -13.80 -57.60 29.27
C SER A 757 -12.42 -57.37 28.66
N ASN A 758 -11.51 -58.33 28.86
CA ASN A 758 -10.18 -58.37 28.27
C ASN A 758 -10.08 -59.56 27.29
N ALA A 759 -9.68 -59.31 26.04
CA ALA A 759 -9.47 -60.35 25.02
C ALA A 759 -8.06 -60.28 24.40
N GLY A 760 -7.09 -59.69 25.10
CA GLY A 760 -5.69 -59.63 24.65
C GLY A 760 -4.73 -59.18 25.76
N GLY A 761 -3.87 -60.10 26.22
CA GLY A 761 -2.70 -59.79 27.06
C GLY A 761 -2.93 -59.64 28.56
N ASN A 762 -1.83 -59.47 29.31
CA ASN A 762 -1.83 -59.26 30.75
C ASN A 762 -2.11 -57.78 31.07
N ILE A 763 -3.12 -57.49 31.91
CA ILE A 763 -3.34 -56.16 32.48
C ILE A 763 -2.69 -56.12 33.87
N ILE A 764 -1.78 -55.16 34.07
CA ILE A 764 -1.17 -54.93 35.39
C ILE A 764 -2.03 -53.92 36.15
N PHE A 765 -2.83 -54.41 37.10
CA PHE A 765 -3.51 -53.55 38.07
C PHE A 765 -2.49 -53.07 39.10
N SER A 766 -2.58 -51.78 39.46
CA SER A 766 -1.75 -51.21 40.52
C SER A 766 -2.62 -50.71 41.69
N ILE A 767 -1.97 -50.09 42.68
CA ILE A 767 -2.57 -49.67 43.95
C ILE A 767 -3.79 -48.77 43.71
N GLY A 768 -4.87 -49.02 44.47
CA GLY A 768 -6.07 -48.16 44.52
C GLY A 768 -7.14 -48.43 43.47
N CYS A 769 -6.96 -49.39 42.56
CA CYS A 769 -8.00 -49.79 41.61
C CYS A 769 -9.15 -50.55 42.29
N ARG A 770 -10.41 -50.27 41.90
CA ARG A 770 -11.62 -50.87 42.49
C ARG A 770 -12.69 -51.20 41.45
N ALA A 771 -13.54 -52.18 41.74
CA ALA A 771 -14.61 -52.64 40.84
C ALA A 771 -15.97 -52.69 41.56
N ARG A 772 -17.06 -52.33 40.87
CA ARG A 772 -18.43 -52.38 41.42
C ARG A 772 -19.05 -53.78 41.37
N LEU A 773 -19.89 -54.08 42.36
CA LEU A 773 -20.66 -55.33 42.45
C LEU A 773 -21.61 -55.48 41.25
N GLY A 774 -21.66 -56.66 40.62
CA GLY A 774 -22.54 -56.96 39.48
C GLY A 774 -21.92 -56.75 38.09
N ALA A 775 -20.71 -56.20 37.99
CA ALA A 775 -19.97 -56.19 36.72
C ALA A 775 -19.34 -57.57 36.44
N THR A 776 -19.28 -57.97 35.17
CA THR A 776 -18.85 -59.32 34.72
C THR A 776 -17.64 -59.25 33.77
N ASN A 777 -16.90 -60.37 33.60
CA ASN A 777 -15.75 -60.55 32.70
C ASN A 777 -14.39 -59.92 33.11
N TYR A 778 -14.10 -59.83 34.42
CA TYR A 778 -12.77 -59.45 34.90
C TYR A 778 -11.69 -60.48 34.53
N PRO A 779 -10.45 -60.07 34.22
CA PRO A 779 -9.35 -60.99 34.02
C PRO A 779 -9.05 -61.78 35.31
N LEU A 780 -9.14 -63.11 35.26
CA LEU A 780 -8.79 -64.01 36.36
C LEU A 780 -7.37 -64.58 36.17
N PRO A 781 -6.50 -64.64 37.20
CA PRO A 781 -6.61 -64.04 38.53
C PRO A 781 -5.91 -62.66 38.60
N LEU A 782 -6.39 -61.80 39.50
CA LEU A 782 -5.68 -60.63 40.03
C LEU A 782 -4.39 -61.09 40.75
N LYS A 783 -3.35 -61.46 39.99
CA LYS A 783 -2.08 -61.91 40.56
C LYS A 783 -1.25 -60.69 40.97
N TYR A 784 -1.22 -60.49 42.29
CA TYR A 784 -0.37 -59.60 43.10
C TYR A 784 -0.86 -58.15 43.28
N PHE A 785 -1.03 -57.78 44.57
CA PHE A 785 -1.29 -56.46 45.17
C PHE A 785 -2.73 -55.92 45.29
N VAL A 786 -3.73 -56.77 45.58
CA VAL A 786 -5.00 -56.30 46.15
C VAL A 786 -5.32 -57.08 47.42
N ASP A 787 -5.33 -56.41 48.56
CA ASP A 787 -5.96 -56.92 49.78
C ASP A 787 -7.48 -57.06 49.50
N PRO A 788 -8.07 -58.27 49.63
CA PRO A 788 -9.46 -58.54 49.26
C PRO A 788 -10.53 -57.84 50.12
N THR A 789 -10.17 -56.91 50.99
CA THR A 789 -11.07 -56.30 51.99
C THR A 789 -11.91 -55.10 51.54
N VAL A 790 -11.81 -54.61 50.30
CA VAL A 790 -12.58 -53.41 49.85
C VAL A 790 -13.50 -53.72 48.66
N PHE A 791 -14.46 -54.63 48.87
CA PHE A 791 -15.73 -54.59 48.13
C PHE A 791 -16.65 -53.60 48.85
N ILE A 792 -16.87 -52.42 48.29
CA ILE A 792 -17.86 -51.49 48.85
C ILE A 792 -19.25 -52.01 48.47
N VAL A 793 -19.98 -52.49 49.48
CA VAL A 793 -21.40 -52.83 49.40
C VAL A 793 -22.16 -51.56 49.78
N GLU A 794 -22.74 -50.85 48.82
CA GLU A 794 -23.72 -49.80 49.12
C GLU A 794 -25.09 -50.46 49.28
N ASN A 795 -25.68 -50.32 50.46
CA ASN A 795 -27.09 -50.60 50.74
C ASN A 795 -27.98 -49.49 50.19
#